data_AF-A0A957YGM1-F1
#
_entry.id   AF-A0A957YGM1-F1
#
_cell.length_a   1.000
_cell.length_b   1.000
_cell.length_c   1.000
_cell.angle_alpha   90.00
_cell.angle_beta   90.00
_cell.angle_gamma   90.00
#
_symmetry.space_group_name_H-M   'P 1'
#
loop_
_entity.id
_entity.type
_entity.pdbx_description
1 polymer ?
#
loop_
_entity_poly.entity_id
_entity_poly.type
_entity_poly.pdbx_seq_one_letter_code
_entity_poly.pdbx_strand_id
1 'polypeptide(L)'
;MKKLTLIIALLILASMAWPVLAQTPDDTPTDDAPAERVTAAIELTTNPWLWGSFTDPVQQFDIDDPAAYTVTFNTDGTLDVVADCKNATGTYTAADDGSLSLELGPTTMQVCSPESRADEFLTKLSSVSNFFFENGFLYLDTMADGGTFQLASASESMPAGPPRTFSEAWEAVDCATFDVPPAITDLVDCGYVTVPEFHSQPDGPTIQVAVVRARSTGENPAPDPLFMEQGGPGGSSIDAFANKILPSVPKMQELLAGRDLVFVEQRGTLYSRPSMLCPEQTAHDLDAAQGLVDDHDLTYIQECHDRLQAEGVDLDAFNSVENAADMYAVAQALGYNSFNYYGVSYGTLLGQYVIDQADQHPVQLRSVTIDGVVAPDVEFNANSRNTGSYALRNLFTECAQSESCNQEFPDLEKVTLSLIDQLNTEPISVTLTVPPAVQEVVPDAPATVETTLDGDKLINVIFQELYQTTEGEVLPRNIFNSAQNSDYGWIEKVLSSQLEPSKVARAMYFTMLCSRQNSLVADGNYFGPPYAQFESITGGDDFARGCDIMNVAPETEEPFIIDNTDIPLLILHGTHDPITPLPYGEYVGSKMETAYVYTFPGSGHGAIPYIPCAIDMLAEFIANPTQAPDSRCLSDSQPIFLGYPTPLAELTLVKQTLPNSITLDLPSQWSFAPLQKFYMDPNNPNNYSTGAVNVGLQKDKTVADIVTQLGQAYQEIARDEPLGNYQWLILENRSNPLAIVRAALAEDADVGGVIAVQMAASPDTADEVFATLMEPILSSISYTPPAETPAVESTAEPTAEPTGEPTAEPTTEPTAEPTE
;
A
#
# COMPACT_ATOMS: atom_id res chain seq x y z
N MET A 1 -19.09 76.40 -10.83
CA MET A 1 -18.39 76.65 -12.11
C MET A 1 -17.57 75.38 -12.37
N LYS A 2 -18.08 74.41 -13.14
CA LYS A 2 -17.90 74.26 -14.61
C LYS A 2 -16.40 74.20 -14.94
N LYS A 3 -15.79 73.14 -15.51
CA LYS A 3 -16.19 71.96 -16.32
C LYS A 3 -14.95 71.02 -16.33
N LEU A 4 -14.98 69.68 -16.32
CA LEU A 4 -15.80 68.65 -16.97
C LEU A 4 -15.54 68.48 -18.48
N THR A 5 -14.94 67.35 -18.86
CA THR A 5 -15.25 66.49 -20.04
C THR A 5 -14.77 65.08 -19.64
N LEU A 6 -15.57 64.10 -19.18
CA LEU A 6 -16.71 63.34 -19.76
C LEU A 6 -16.31 62.57 -21.04
N ILE A 7 -16.36 61.22 -21.07
CA ILE A 7 -17.49 60.32 -21.44
C ILE A 7 -17.09 58.88 -20.97
N ILE A 8 -17.77 58.15 -20.05
CA ILE A 8 -19.08 57.40 -20.07
C ILE A 8 -19.02 56.13 -20.97
N ALA A 9 -19.46 54.90 -20.63
CA ALA A 9 -20.02 54.16 -19.47
C ALA A 9 -20.10 52.65 -19.89
N LEU A 10 -20.24 51.63 -19.04
CA LEU A 10 -21.48 51.10 -18.40
C LEU A 10 -21.10 49.95 -17.43
N LEU A 11 -21.47 49.93 -16.12
CA LEU A 11 -22.75 49.57 -15.43
C LEU A 11 -22.90 48.03 -15.19
N ILE A 12 -23.28 47.42 -14.04
CA ILE A 12 -23.77 47.80 -12.68
C ILE A 12 -23.57 46.60 -11.71
N LEU A 13 -23.24 46.91 -10.45
CA LEU A 13 -23.46 46.14 -9.21
C LEU A 13 -24.57 46.86 -8.42
N ALA A 14 -25.48 46.16 -7.73
CA ALA A 14 -26.09 46.66 -6.48
C ALA A 14 -26.91 45.61 -5.71
N SER A 15 -26.55 45.47 -4.44
CA SER A 15 -27.25 44.84 -3.32
C SER A 15 -28.16 45.83 -2.56
N MET A 16 -28.99 45.32 -1.62
CA MET A 16 -29.65 45.94 -0.41
C MET A 16 -31.11 45.43 -0.27
N ALA A 17 -31.73 45.13 0.90
CA ALA A 17 -31.38 45.18 2.32
C ALA A 17 -32.47 44.50 3.22
N TRP A 18 -32.06 44.07 4.43
CA TRP A 18 -32.73 44.22 5.77
C TRP A 18 -33.85 43.28 6.32
N PRO A 19 -34.03 43.20 7.67
CA PRO A 19 -34.30 41.94 8.39
C PRO A 19 -35.52 41.90 9.36
N VAL A 20 -35.74 40.70 9.96
CA VAL A 20 -36.44 40.26 11.22
C VAL A 20 -37.96 40.50 11.41
N LEU A 21 -38.74 39.40 11.52
CA LEU A 21 -39.51 38.97 12.71
C LEU A 21 -40.29 37.66 12.49
N ALA A 22 -40.47 36.93 13.61
CA ALA A 22 -40.93 35.55 13.77
C ALA A 22 -42.40 35.25 13.42
N GLN A 23 -42.68 33.99 13.05
CA GLN A 23 -43.86 33.21 13.50
C GLN A 23 -43.71 31.70 13.21
N THR A 24 -44.25 30.92 14.15
CA THR A 24 -44.24 29.46 14.37
C THR A 24 -45.29 28.68 13.53
N PRO A 25 -45.33 27.31 13.60
CA PRO A 25 -45.72 26.39 12.53
C PRO A 25 -47.18 25.89 12.61
N ASP A 26 -47.68 25.25 11.54
CA ASP A 26 -48.70 24.19 11.60
C ASP A 26 -48.83 23.39 10.27
N ASP A 27 -48.38 22.12 10.35
CA ASP A 27 -49.08 20.85 10.06
C ASP A 27 -49.48 20.35 8.64
N THR A 28 -48.74 19.30 8.22
CA THR A 28 -49.13 17.97 7.66
C THR A 28 -49.38 17.74 6.15
N PRO A 29 -49.16 16.51 5.61
CA PRO A 29 -47.86 15.82 5.44
C PRO A 29 -47.68 15.25 4.01
N THR A 30 -46.46 15.03 3.52
CA THR A 30 -46.23 14.07 2.42
C THR A 30 -44.94 13.30 2.66
N ASP A 31 -45.11 11.98 2.66
CA ASP A 31 -44.20 10.89 3.00
C ASP A 31 -42.74 11.01 2.55
N ASP A 32 -41.88 10.51 3.43
CA ASP A 32 -40.51 10.08 3.18
C ASP A 32 -40.43 9.11 1.99
N ALA A 33 -39.42 9.28 1.14
CA ALA A 33 -38.86 8.20 0.33
C ALA A 33 -37.37 8.04 0.71
N PRO A 34 -36.90 6.82 1.06
CA PRO A 34 -35.54 6.58 1.52
C PRO A 34 -34.54 6.60 0.36
N ALA A 35 -33.26 6.77 0.71
CA ALA A 35 -32.13 6.45 -0.17
C ALA A 35 -32.36 5.10 -0.87
N GLU A 36 -32.21 5.07 -2.20
CA GLU A 36 -32.41 3.87 -3.00
C GLU A 36 -31.41 2.78 -2.55
N ARG A 37 -31.98 1.75 -1.92
CA ARG A 37 -31.33 0.46 -1.66
C ARG A 37 -31.08 -0.21 -3.01
N VAL A 38 -29.88 -0.69 -3.23
CA VAL A 38 -29.61 -1.69 -4.29
C VAL A 38 -30.49 -2.90 -3.97
N THR A 39 -31.45 -3.22 -4.83
CA THR A 39 -32.35 -4.37 -4.62
C THR A 39 -31.58 -5.67 -4.75
N ALA A 40 -31.84 -6.64 -3.89
CA ALA A 40 -31.16 -7.95 -3.90
C ALA A 40 -31.35 -8.73 -5.24
N ALA A 41 -32.37 -8.35 -6.01
CA ALA A 41 -32.60 -8.84 -7.37
C ALA A 41 -31.51 -8.44 -8.38
N ILE A 42 -30.81 -7.30 -8.19
CA ILE A 42 -29.75 -6.86 -9.11
C ILE A 42 -28.50 -7.74 -8.94
N GLU A 43 -28.12 -8.08 -7.70
CA GLU A 43 -26.95 -8.94 -7.40
C GLU A 43 -27.14 -10.40 -7.81
N LEU A 44 -28.37 -10.94 -7.71
CA LEU A 44 -28.67 -12.29 -8.24
C LEU A 44 -28.49 -12.36 -9.77
N THR A 45 -28.75 -11.26 -10.48
CA THR A 45 -28.77 -11.21 -11.96
C THR A 45 -27.41 -10.96 -12.62
N THR A 46 -26.35 -10.79 -11.83
CA THR A 46 -24.98 -10.59 -12.31
C THR A 46 -24.26 -11.93 -12.48
N ASN A 47 -24.16 -12.39 -13.75
CA ASN A 47 -23.48 -13.60 -14.23
C ASN A 47 -24.19 -14.95 -13.93
N PRO A 48 -23.85 -16.02 -14.69
CA PRO A 48 -24.20 -17.38 -14.29
C PRO A 48 -23.55 -17.76 -12.95
N TRP A 49 -24.27 -18.48 -12.10
CA TRP A 49 -23.78 -19.02 -10.83
C TRP A 49 -23.44 -20.50 -10.97
N LEU A 50 -22.25 -20.90 -10.53
CA LEU A 50 -21.68 -22.23 -10.68
C LEU A 50 -21.83 -23.02 -9.38
N TRP A 51 -22.36 -24.23 -9.42
CA TRP A 51 -22.55 -25.04 -8.21
C TRP A 51 -21.20 -25.60 -7.72
N GLY A 52 -20.64 -25.02 -6.65
CA GLY A 52 -19.34 -25.41 -6.11
C GLY A 52 -19.43 -26.52 -5.06
N SER A 53 -20.36 -26.39 -4.11
CA SER A 53 -20.55 -27.39 -3.05
C SER A 53 -21.99 -27.45 -2.56
N PHE A 54 -22.31 -28.50 -1.81
CA PHE A 54 -23.59 -28.65 -1.13
C PHE A 54 -23.40 -29.24 0.26
N THR A 55 -24.09 -28.66 1.24
CA THR A 55 -24.04 -29.11 2.64
C THR A 55 -25.45 -29.34 3.16
N ASP A 56 -25.73 -30.52 3.70
CA ASP A 56 -26.94 -30.83 4.47
C ASP A 56 -26.59 -31.55 5.79
N PRO A 57 -27.55 -31.77 6.72
CA PRO A 57 -27.28 -32.41 8.01
C PRO A 57 -26.72 -33.84 7.93
N VAL A 58 -26.77 -34.49 6.77
CA VAL A 58 -26.34 -35.87 6.56
C VAL A 58 -25.02 -35.94 5.79
N GLN A 59 -24.76 -35.00 4.89
CA GLN A 59 -23.60 -35.03 4.01
C GLN A 59 -23.17 -33.63 3.56
N GLN A 60 -21.86 -33.47 3.39
CA GLN A 60 -21.23 -32.35 2.71
C GLN A 60 -20.39 -32.90 1.56
N PHE A 61 -20.52 -32.31 0.38
CA PHE A 61 -19.73 -32.70 -0.79
C PHE A 61 -19.48 -31.51 -1.72
N ASP A 62 -18.37 -31.59 -2.44
CA ASP A 62 -17.98 -30.65 -3.48
C ASP A 62 -18.38 -31.19 -4.86
N ILE A 63 -18.49 -30.28 -5.83
CA ILE A 63 -18.80 -30.60 -7.22
C ILE A 63 -17.50 -30.62 -8.03
N ASP A 64 -17.20 -31.76 -8.63
CA ASP A 64 -15.95 -31.97 -9.38
C ASP A 64 -15.84 -31.06 -10.63
N ASP A 65 -16.97 -30.70 -11.24
CA ASP A 65 -17.05 -29.78 -12.39
C ASP A 65 -18.20 -28.76 -12.20
N PRO A 66 -17.98 -27.67 -11.45
CA PRO A 66 -19.00 -26.65 -11.19
C PRO A 66 -19.54 -25.98 -12.45
N ALA A 67 -18.74 -25.91 -13.53
CA ALA A 67 -19.12 -25.32 -14.80
C ALA A 67 -20.19 -26.12 -15.55
N ALA A 68 -20.31 -27.42 -15.26
CA ALA A 68 -21.38 -28.25 -15.79
C ALA A 68 -22.74 -27.96 -15.12
N TYR A 69 -22.79 -27.28 -13.97
CA TYR A 69 -24.00 -27.03 -13.19
C TYR A 69 -24.18 -25.54 -12.91
N THR A 70 -24.97 -24.86 -13.75
CA THR A 70 -25.16 -23.40 -13.66
C THR A 70 -26.61 -22.99 -13.44
N VAL A 71 -26.80 -21.87 -12.74
CA VAL A 71 -28.06 -21.16 -12.62
C VAL A 71 -27.84 -19.70 -13.01
N THR A 72 -28.58 -19.21 -14.01
CA THR A 72 -28.55 -17.79 -14.41
C THR A 72 -29.89 -17.18 -14.07
N PHE A 73 -29.90 -16.14 -13.24
CA PHE A 73 -31.10 -15.36 -12.93
C PHE A 73 -31.18 -14.19 -13.90
N ASN A 74 -32.21 -14.13 -14.73
CA ASN A 74 -32.39 -13.05 -15.70
C ASN A 74 -33.15 -11.87 -15.06
N THR A 75 -32.89 -10.66 -15.54
CA THR A 75 -33.51 -9.43 -15.03
C THR A 75 -35.01 -9.33 -15.29
N ASP A 76 -35.56 -10.18 -16.14
CA ASP A 76 -37.00 -10.27 -16.45
C ASP A 76 -37.78 -11.24 -15.54
N GLY A 77 -37.14 -11.79 -14.50
CA GLY A 77 -37.73 -12.75 -13.56
C GLY A 77 -37.74 -14.20 -14.07
N THR A 78 -37.07 -14.49 -15.18
CA THR A 78 -36.82 -15.86 -15.66
C THR A 78 -35.48 -16.39 -15.19
N LEU A 79 -35.29 -17.71 -15.24
CA LEU A 79 -34.00 -18.32 -14.94
C LEU A 79 -33.66 -19.40 -15.96
N ASP A 80 -32.37 -19.53 -16.25
CA ASP A 80 -31.82 -20.59 -17.11
C ASP A 80 -30.92 -21.51 -16.27
N VAL A 81 -31.12 -22.82 -16.40
CA VAL A 81 -30.37 -23.84 -15.65
C VAL A 81 -29.74 -24.83 -16.59
N VAL A 82 -28.43 -25.03 -16.43
CA VAL A 82 -27.69 -26.15 -17.01
C VAL A 82 -27.37 -27.12 -15.88
N ALA A 83 -27.74 -28.38 -16.06
CA ALA A 83 -27.51 -29.47 -15.12
C ALA A 83 -26.78 -30.59 -15.89
N ASP A 84 -25.48 -30.43 -16.05
CA ASP A 84 -24.61 -31.22 -16.92
C ASP A 84 -25.22 -31.34 -18.33
N CYS A 85 -25.73 -32.52 -18.69
CA CYS A 85 -26.29 -32.75 -20.00
C CYS A 85 -27.74 -32.25 -20.17
N LYS A 86 -28.40 -31.84 -19.08
CA LYS A 86 -29.79 -31.37 -19.07
C LYS A 86 -29.87 -29.86 -19.02
N ASN A 87 -30.87 -29.30 -19.68
CA ASN A 87 -31.20 -27.89 -19.58
C ASN A 87 -32.64 -27.73 -19.09
N ALA A 88 -32.87 -26.67 -18.33
CA ALA A 88 -34.19 -26.27 -17.86
C ALA A 88 -34.30 -24.74 -17.90
N THR A 89 -35.51 -24.23 -18.09
CA THR A 89 -35.83 -22.80 -17.97
C THR A 89 -36.95 -22.66 -16.95
N GLY A 90 -36.97 -21.59 -16.17
CA GLY A 90 -37.95 -21.38 -15.12
C GLY A 90 -38.24 -19.92 -14.86
N THR A 91 -38.95 -19.65 -13.78
CA THR A 91 -39.20 -18.30 -13.25
C THR A 91 -38.78 -18.22 -11.80
N TYR A 92 -38.37 -17.03 -11.36
CA TYR A 92 -38.05 -16.76 -9.97
C TYR A 92 -38.65 -15.45 -9.47
N THR A 93 -38.83 -15.36 -8.16
CA THR A 93 -39.07 -14.10 -7.46
C THR A 93 -38.14 -14.02 -6.26
N ALA A 94 -37.39 -12.93 -6.15
CA ALA A 94 -36.53 -12.62 -5.02
C ALA A 94 -37.04 -11.35 -4.30
N ALA A 95 -36.97 -11.34 -2.98
CA ALA A 95 -37.27 -10.15 -2.18
C ALA A 95 -36.05 -9.68 -1.39
N ASP A 96 -36.05 -8.41 -0.99
CA ASP A 96 -34.91 -7.76 -0.29
C ASP A 96 -34.65 -8.33 1.12
N ASP A 97 -35.53 -9.20 1.64
CA ASP A 97 -35.36 -9.90 2.91
C ASP A 97 -34.63 -11.25 2.77
N GLY A 98 -34.13 -11.58 1.57
CA GLY A 98 -33.42 -12.82 1.29
C GLY A 98 -34.32 -13.99 0.92
N SER A 99 -35.64 -13.79 0.80
CA SER A 99 -36.55 -14.84 0.32
C SER A 99 -36.45 -15.03 -1.19
N LEU A 100 -36.43 -16.29 -1.64
CA LEU A 100 -36.33 -16.69 -3.04
C LEU A 100 -37.33 -17.81 -3.36
N SER A 101 -38.16 -17.63 -4.38
CA SER A 101 -39.05 -18.67 -4.90
C SER A 101 -38.65 -19.01 -6.34
N LEU A 102 -38.53 -20.30 -6.65
CA LEU A 102 -38.14 -20.83 -7.96
C LEU A 102 -39.19 -21.81 -8.49
N GLU A 103 -39.58 -21.64 -9.74
CA GLU A 103 -40.41 -22.61 -10.48
C GLU A 103 -39.66 -23.07 -11.72
N LEU A 104 -39.12 -24.30 -11.69
CA LEU A 104 -38.44 -24.91 -12.83
C LEU A 104 -39.47 -25.44 -13.85
N GLY A 105 -39.28 -25.10 -15.12
CA GLY A 105 -40.06 -25.62 -16.25
C GLY A 105 -39.60 -27.02 -16.72
N PRO A 106 -40.14 -27.49 -17.86
CA PRO A 106 -39.81 -28.82 -18.40
C PRO A 106 -38.31 -28.96 -18.68
N THR A 107 -37.72 -30.06 -18.23
CA THR A 107 -36.31 -30.36 -18.46
C THR A 107 -36.11 -31.19 -19.73
N THR A 108 -34.96 -31.06 -20.38
CA THR A 108 -34.63 -31.87 -21.56
C THR A 108 -34.53 -33.37 -21.20
N MET A 109 -35.17 -34.24 -21.99
CA MET A 109 -35.21 -35.70 -21.75
C MET A 109 -33.93 -36.44 -22.21
N GLN A 110 -32.75 -35.95 -21.81
CA GLN A 110 -31.47 -36.59 -22.07
C GLN A 110 -31.03 -37.40 -20.84
N VAL A 111 -30.46 -38.59 -21.06
CA VAL A 111 -29.85 -39.40 -19.99
C VAL A 111 -28.38 -38.97 -19.87
N CYS A 112 -28.01 -38.38 -18.74
CA CYS A 112 -26.63 -37.96 -18.48
C CYS A 112 -25.73 -39.14 -18.11
N SER A 113 -24.43 -38.88 -18.03
CA SER A 113 -23.46 -39.87 -17.56
C SER A 113 -23.89 -40.48 -16.21
N PRO A 114 -23.59 -41.75 -15.90
CA PRO A 114 -23.83 -42.32 -14.57
C PRO A 114 -23.16 -41.57 -13.41
N GLU A 115 -22.11 -40.79 -13.71
CA GLU A 115 -21.37 -39.95 -12.75
C GLU A 115 -21.99 -38.55 -12.58
N SER A 116 -22.96 -38.20 -13.43
CA SER A 116 -23.65 -36.91 -13.41
C SER A 116 -24.59 -36.76 -12.22
N ARG A 117 -24.59 -35.57 -11.62
CA ARG A 117 -25.52 -35.17 -10.55
C ARG A 117 -26.70 -34.34 -11.07
N ALA A 118 -26.96 -34.35 -12.38
CA ALA A 118 -28.00 -33.51 -12.99
C ALA A 118 -29.38 -33.63 -12.34
N ASP A 119 -29.83 -34.85 -12.02
CA ASP A 119 -31.12 -35.08 -11.38
C ASP A 119 -31.15 -34.63 -9.92
N GLU A 120 -30.02 -34.78 -9.21
CA GLU A 120 -29.87 -34.31 -7.83
C GLU A 120 -29.87 -32.78 -7.76
N PHE A 121 -29.12 -32.13 -8.66
CA PHE A 121 -29.05 -30.68 -8.78
C PHE A 121 -30.43 -30.06 -9.01
N LEU A 122 -31.16 -30.54 -10.03
CA LEU A 122 -32.48 -30.03 -10.39
C LEU A 122 -33.51 -30.27 -9.28
N THR A 123 -33.43 -31.43 -8.60
CA THR A 123 -34.33 -31.74 -7.49
C THR A 123 -34.11 -30.80 -6.31
N LYS A 124 -32.85 -30.61 -5.88
CA LYS A 124 -32.51 -29.74 -4.74
C LYS A 124 -32.72 -28.25 -5.07
N LEU A 125 -32.44 -27.83 -6.30
CA LEU A 125 -32.67 -26.44 -6.74
C LEU A 125 -34.15 -26.09 -6.70
N SER A 126 -35.04 -27.04 -7.03
CA SER A 126 -36.49 -26.83 -6.96
C SER A 126 -37.04 -26.65 -5.53
N SER A 127 -36.24 -26.90 -4.49
CA SER A 127 -36.64 -26.73 -3.09
C SER A 127 -35.98 -25.55 -2.38
N VAL A 128 -35.28 -24.68 -3.11
CA VAL A 128 -34.69 -23.43 -2.58
C VAL A 128 -35.80 -22.46 -2.13
N SER A 129 -35.55 -21.80 -1.00
CA SER A 129 -36.49 -20.84 -0.38
C SER A 129 -35.85 -19.51 0.03
N ASN A 130 -34.53 -19.48 0.25
CA ASN A 130 -33.82 -18.27 0.63
C ASN A 130 -32.47 -18.20 -0.08
N PHE A 131 -31.88 -17.00 -0.10
CA PHE A 131 -30.53 -16.75 -0.58
C PHE A 131 -29.83 -15.71 0.27
N PHE A 132 -28.50 -15.77 0.28
CA PHE A 132 -27.64 -14.73 0.86
C PHE A 132 -26.25 -14.78 0.22
N PHE A 133 -25.46 -13.73 0.41
CA PHE A 133 -24.08 -13.65 -0.06
C PHE A 133 -23.13 -13.62 1.13
N GLU A 134 -22.06 -14.41 1.05
CA GLU A 134 -21.02 -14.43 2.07
C GLU A 134 -19.66 -14.78 1.43
N ASN A 135 -18.60 -14.02 1.77
CA ASN A 135 -17.24 -14.24 1.25
C ASN A 135 -17.14 -14.35 -0.29
N GLY A 136 -17.97 -13.60 -1.03
CA GLY A 136 -17.98 -13.61 -2.51
C GLY A 136 -18.83 -14.72 -3.15
N PHE A 137 -19.39 -15.64 -2.38
CA PHE A 137 -20.23 -16.73 -2.88
C PHE A 137 -21.72 -16.43 -2.69
N LEU A 138 -22.55 -16.93 -3.61
CA LEU A 138 -24.00 -17.01 -3.47
C LEU A 138 -24.37 -18.29 -2.74
N TYR A 139 -25.11 -18.18 -1.64
CA TYR A 139 -25.67 -19.32 -0.93
C TYR A 139 -27.17 -19.42 -1.20
N LEU A 140 -27.65 -20.63 -1.53
CA LEU A 140 -29.08 -20.92 -1.71
C LEU A 140 -29.53 -21.97 -0.70
N ASP A 141 -30.42 -21.58 0.22
CA ASP A 141 -30.95 -22.45 1.26
C ASP A 141 -32.23 -23.13 0.83
N THR A 142 -32.29 -24.44 1.02
CA THR A 142 -33.49 -25.24 0.77
C THR A 142 -34.42 -25.29 1.99
N MET A 143 -35.71 -25.53 1.75
CA MET A 143 -36.70 -25.63 2.82
C MET A 143 -36.42 -26.79 3.80
N ALA A 144 -36.82 -26.62 5.06
CA ALA A 144 -36.89 -27.66 6.10
C ALA A 144 -35.57 -28.41 6.36
N ASP A 145 -34.46 -27.66 6.53
CA ASP A 145 -33.11 -28.17 6.77
C ASP A 145 -32.57 -29.09 5.65
N GLY A 146 -33.08 -28.93 4.43
CA GLY A 146 -32.73 -29.78 3.27
C GLY A 146 -31.31 -29.56 2.72
N GLY A 147 -30.59 -28.56 3.24
CA GLY A 147 -29.22 -28.19 2.88
C GLY A 147 -29.08 -26.88 2.12
N THR A 148 -27.84 -26.48 1.92
CA THR A 148 -27.40 -25.20 1.36
C THR A 148 -26.48 -25.43 0.17
N PHE A 149 -26.77 -24.78 -0.95
CA PHE A 149 -25.84 -24.65 -2.07
C PHE A 149 -24.84 -23.53 -1.78
N GLN A 150 -23.57 -23.75 -2.12
CA GLN A 150 -22.62 -22.67 -2.30
C GLN A 150 -22.32 -22.55 -3.80
N LEU A 151 -22.54 -21.37 -4.37
CA LEU A 151 -22.31 -21.08 -5.77
C LEU A 151 -21.30 -19.95 -5.94
N ALA A 152 -20.36 -20.14 -6.85
CA ALA A 152 -19.41 -19.11 -7.26
C ALA A 152 -19.96 -18.33 -8.46
N SER A 153 -19.60 -17.06 -8.60
CA SER A 153 -19.93 -16.31 -9.82
C SER A 153 -19.10 -16.83 -11.00
N ALA A 154 -19.68 -16.93 -12.20
CA ALA A 154 -18.93 -17.32 -13.39
C ALA A 154 -17.86 -16.29 -13.83
N SER A 155 -17.82 -15.09 -13.23
CA SER A 155 -16.67 -14.20 -13.36
C SER A 155 -15.44 -14.68 -12.59
N GLU A 156 -15.55 -15.71 -11.74
CA GLU A 156 -14.46 -16.31 -10.97
C GLU A 156 -14.09 -17.74 -11.43
N SER A 157 -14.61 -18.22 -12.56
CA SER A 157 -14.12 -19.45 -13.19
C SER A 157 -13.73 -19.23 -14.65
N MET A 158 -12.61 -18.56 -14.87
CA MET A 158 -11.79 -18.91 -16.02
C MET A 158 -11.02 -20.17 -15.64
N PRO A 159 -11.01 -21.23 -16.47
CA PRO A 159 -10.12 -22.36 -16.20
C PRO A 159 -8.70 -21.83 -16.07
N ALA A 160 -7.97 -22.28 -15.05
CA ALA A 160 -6.54 -22.04 -14.90
C ALA A 160 -5.90 -22.21 -16.30
N GLY A 161 -5.33 -21.12 -16.82
CA GLY A 161 -4.70 -21.14 -18.12
C GLY A 161 -3.68 -22.28 -18.16
N PRO A 162 -3.44 -22.91 -19.32
CA PRO A 162 -2.34 -23.87 -19.44
C PRO A 162 -1.06 -23.23 -18.89
N PRO A 163 -0.14 -24.01 -18.29
CA PRO A 163 1.13 -23.48 -17.78
C PRO A 163 1.75 -22.59 -18.86
N ARG A 164 1.90 -21.30 -18.55
CA ARG A 164 2.32 -20.30 -19.54
C ARG A 164 3.71 -20.65 -20.02
N THR A 165 3.84 -20.91 -21.31
CA THR A 165 5.13 -21.16 -21.94
C THR A 165 5.79 -19.83 -22.24
N PHE A 166 6.96 -19.60 -21.67
CA PHE A 166 7.79 -18.47 -22.04
C PHE A 166 8.22 -18.56 -23.50
N SER A 167 8.33 -17.41 -24.16
CA SER A 167 8.81 -17.30 -25.54
C SER A 167 10.33 -17.53 -25.64
N GLU A 168 10.85 -17.58 -26.87
CA GLU A 168 12.29 -17.66 -27.12
C GLU A 168 13.08 -16.41 -26.66
N ALA A 169 12.39 -15.28 -26.42
CA ALA A 169 13.02 -14.06 -25.90
C ALA A 169 13.37 -14.14 -24.40
N TRP A 170 12.83 -15.12 -23.68
CA TRP A 170 13.08 -15.33 -22.26
C TRP A 170 14.30 -16.22 -22.02
N GLU A 171 15.24 -15.74 -21.22
CA GLU A 171 16.40 -16.47 -20.73
C GLU A 171 16.30 -16.63 -19.20
N ALA A 172 15.99 -17.84 -18.72
CA ALA A 172 15.91 -18.12 -17.28
C ALA A 172 17.30 -18.05 -16.63
N VAL A 173 17.36 -17.50 -15.41
CA VAL A 173 18.56 -17.46 -14.56
C VAL A 173 18.26 -17.89 -13.14
N ASP A 174 19.31 -18.18 -12.37
CA ASP A 174 19.17 -18.38 -10.92
C ASP A 174 18.74 -17.06 -10.26
N CYS A 175 17.72 -17.09 -9.41
CA CYS A 175 17.19 -15.90 -8.76
C CYS A 175 18.19 -15.19 -7.82
N ALA A 176 19.23 -15.87 -7.35
CA ALA A 176 20.34 -15.23 -6.64
C ALA A 176 21.11 -14.23 -7.53
N THR A 177 20.97 -14.31 -8.86
CA THR A 177 21.52 -13.31 -9.80
C THR A 177 20.91 -11.92 -9.58
N PHE A 178 19.68 -11.85 -9.06
CA PHE A 178 18.94 -10.61 -8.82
C PHE A 178 18.75 -10.33 -7.32
N ASP A 179 19.60 -10.94 -6.48
CA ASP A 179 19.55 -10.86 -5.01
C ASP A 179 18.17 -11.17 -4.41
N VAL A 180 17.36 -11.98 -5.09
CA VAL A 180 16.04 -12.37 -4.60
C VAL A 180 16.21 -13.11 -3.28
N PRO A 181 15.53 -12.66 -2.20
CA PRO A 181 15.75 -13.24 -0.89
C PRO A 181 15.22 -14.67 -0.83
N PRO A 182 15.89 -15.56 -0.06
CA PRO A 182 15.46 -16.96 0.09
C PRO A 182 14.00 -17.15 0.51
N ALA A 183 13.42 -16.15 1.19
CA ALA A 183 12.03 -16.16 1.63
C ALA A 183 11.00 -16.28 0.49
N ILE A 184 11.35 -15.86 -0.74
CA ILE A 184 10.42 -15.89 -1.88
C ILE A 184 10.98 -16.62 -3.10
N THR A 185 12.21 -17.14 -3.04
CA THR A 185 12.88 -17.78 -4.20
C THR A 185 12.04 -18.90 -4.83
N ASP A 186 11.35 -19.69 -4.02
CA ASP A 186 10.49 -20.78 -4.52
C ASP A 186 9.18 -20.29 -5.15
N LEU A 187 8.82 -19.01 -5.00
CA LEU A 187 7.59 -18.41 -5.53
C LEU A 187 7.82 -17.72 -6.87
N VAL A 188 9.06 -17.40 -7.22
CA VAL A 188 9.37 -16.54 -8.35
C VAL A 188 10.03 -17.26 -9.51
N ASP A 189 9.85 -16.72 -10.71
CA ASP A 189 10.67 -17.03 -11.88
C ASP A 189 11.55 -15.83 -12.21
N CYS A 190 12.85 -16.08 -12.40
CA CYS A 190 13.84 -15.03 -12.69
C CYS A 190 14.47 -15.25 -14.06
N GLY A 191 14.57 -14.19 -14.84
CA GLY A 191 15.14 -14.27 -16.17
C GLY A 191 15.38 -12.90 -16.80
N TYR A 192 15.98 -12.94 -17.98
CA TYR A 192 16.12 -11.79 -18.85
C TYR A 192 15.13 -11.91 -20.02
N VAL A 193 14.58 -10.78 -20.45
CA VAL A 193 13.91 -10.64 -21.74
C VAL A 193 14.83 -9.83 -22.65
N THR A 194 15.17 -10.37 -23.82
CA THR A 194 15.98 -9.65 -24.81
C THR A 194 15.08 -8.78 -25.70
N VAL A 195 15.37 -7.48 -25.75
CA VAL A 195 14.63 -6.46 -26.50
C VAL A 195 15.59 -5.71 -27.43
N PRO A 196 15.13 -5.14 -28.56
CA PRO A 196 15.99 -4.27 -29.37
C PRO A 196 16.30 -2.97 -28.61
N GLU A 197 17.47 -2.37 -28.87
CA GLU A 197 17.80 -1.01 -28.40
C GLU A 197 16.76 0.00 -28.87
N PHE A 198 16.32 -0.12 -30.13
CA PHE A 198 15.23 0.66 -30.68
C PHE A 198 14.16 -0.27 -31.25
N HIS A 199 12.93 -0.22 -30.75
CA HIS A 199 11.80 -1.04 -31.19
C HIS A 199 11.40 -0.74 -32.65
N SER A 200 11.76 0.45 -33.15
CA SER A 200 11.68 0.78 -34.59
C SER A 200 12.68 0.02 -35.47
N GLN A 201 13.69 -0.63 -34.87
CA GLN A 201 14.76 -1.38 -35.52
C GLN A 201 14.89 -2.80 -34.92
N PRO A 202 13.90 -3.69 -35.13
CA PRO A 202 13.82 -4.97 -34.42
C PRO A 202 14.96 -5.96 -34.71
N ASP A 203 15.68 -5.79 -35.83
CA ASP A 203 16.86 -6.59 -36.20
C ASP A 203 18.19 -5.93 -35.77
N GLY A 204 18.13 -4.85 -34.98
CA GLY A 204 19.28 -4.08 -34.51
C GLY A 204 19.99 -4.69 -33.30
N PRO A 205 20.91 -3.93 -32.66
CA PRO A 205 21.48 -4.29 -31.37
C PRO A 205 20.40 -4.44 -30.29
N THR A 206 20.71 -5.18 -29.23
CA THR A 206 19.74 -5.61 -28.21
C THR A 206 20.20 -5.33 -26.80
N ILE A 207 19.24 -5.08 -25.91
CA ILE A 207 19.37 -4.94 -24.47
C ILE A 207 18.72 -6.17 -23.81
N GLN A 208 19.22 -6.57 -22.63
CA GLN A 208 18.53 -7.55 -21.79
C GLN A 208 17.90 -6.85 -20.59
N VAL A 209 16.57 -6.87 -20.50
CA VAL A 209 15.85 -6.39 -19.31
C VAL A 209 15.67 -7.53 -18.32
N ALA A 210 16.06 -7.32 -17.07
CA ALA A 210 15.89 -8.31 -16.02
C ALA A 210 14.44 -8.31 -15.50
N VAL A 211 13.91 -9.49 -15.20
CA VAL A 211 12.51 -9.66 -14.84
C VAL A 211 12.39 -10.69 -13.73
N VAL A 212 11.59 -10.36 -12.72
CA VAL A 212 11.11 -11.30 -11.70
C VAL A 212 9.60 -11.40 -11.82
N ARG A 213 9.09 -12.60 -12.06
CA ARG A 213 7.66 -12.91 -11.94
C ARG A 213 7.43 -13.63 -10.63
N ALA A 214 6.71 -13.00 -9.69
CA ALA A 214 6.12 -13.72 -8.57
C ALA A 214 4.82 -14.39 -9.04
N ARG A 215 4.80 -15.71 -8.94
CA ARG A 215 3.62 -16.51 -9.31
C ARG A 215 2.58 -16.37 -8.21
N SER A 216 1.33 -16.26 -8.65
CA SER A 216 0.23 -16.24 -7.71
C SER A 216 0.23 -17.48 -6.80
N THR A 217 -0.11 -17.28 -5.53
CA THR A 217 -0.22 -18.34 -4.53
C THR A 217 -1.64 -18.91 -4.43
N GLY A 218 -2.63 -18.30 -5.10
CA GLY A 218 -4.01 -18.76 -5.14
C GLY A 218 -4.22 -19.94 -6.09
N GLU A 219 -5.28 -20.72 -5.85
CA GLU A 219 -5.64 -21.86 -6.70
C GLU A 219 -6.19 -21.43 -8.08
N ASN A 220 -6.86 -20.27 -8.13
CA ASN A 220 -7.51 -19.72 -9.33
C ASN A 220 -7.10 -18.25 -9.56
N PRO A 221 -5.85 -17.97 -9.95
CA PRO A 221 -5.39 -16.61 -10.15
C PRO A 221 -6.04 -15.93 -11.37
N ALA A 222 -6.21 -14.62 -11.29
CA ALA A 222 -6.63 -13.82 -12.44
C ALA A 222 -5.64 -13.98 -13.61
N PRO A 223 -6.12 -14.03 -14.86
CA PRO A 223 -5.28 -14.33 -16.02
C PRO A 223 -4.34 -13.17 -16.41
N ASP A 224 -4.55 -11.99 -15.87
CA ASP A 224 -3.79 -10.76 -16.13
C ASP A 224 -2.92 -10.37 -14.91
N PRO A 225 -1.61 -10.15 -15.11
CA PRO A 225 -0.68 -9.82 -14.04
C PRO A 225 -0.75 -8.33 -13.71
N LEU A 226 -0.12 -7.97 -12.59
CA LEU A 226 0.23 -6.57 -12.29
C LEU A 226 1.72 -6.36 -12.53
N PHE A 227 2.07 -5.50 -13.48
CA PHE A 227 3.42 -4.99 -13.67
C PHE A 227 3.67 -3.85 -12.69
N MET A 228 4.75 -3.91 -11.92
CA MET A 228 5.09 -2.93 -10.90
C MET A 228 6.42 -2.26 -11.20
N GLU A 229 6.36 -0.96 -11.50
CA GLU A 229 7.50 -0.15 -11.90
C GLU A 229 7.89 0.86 -10.83
N GLN A 230 9.17 0.81 -10.45
CA GLN A 230 9.78 1.81 -9.60
C GLN A 230 10.13 3.06 -10.42
N GLY A 231 10.27 4.20 -9.76
CA GLY A 231 10.79 5.40 -10.41
C GLY A 231 12.29 5.60 -10.25
N GLY A 232 12.66 6.83 -9.88
CA GLY A 232 14.01 7.36 -10.03
C GLY A 232 13.98 8.54 -11.02
N PRO A 233 14.07 8.34 -12.35
CA PRO A 233 14.35 7.08 -13.07
C PRO A 233 15.66 6.40 -12.63
N GLY A 234 15.81 5.13 -12.96
CA GLY A 234 17.04 4.37 -12.64
C GLY A 234 16.94 3.52 -11.37
N GLY A 235 15.84 3.60 -10.63
CA GLY A 235 15.58 2.73 -9.49
C GLY A 235 15.25 1.30 -9.93
N SER A 236 15.66 0.32 -9.13
CA SER A 236 15.42 -1.10 -9.40
C SER A 236 14.04 -1.52 -8.88
N SER A 237 13.14 -1.93 -9.80
CA SER A 237 11.83 -2.50 -9.46
C SER A 237 11.98 -3.84 -8.73
N ILE A 238 13.01 -4.64 -9.07
CA ILE A 238 13.28 -5.90 -8.37
C ILE A 238 13.73 -5.64 -6.93
N ASP A 239 14.73 -4.77 -6.72
CA ASP A 239 15.24 -4.46 -5.37
C ASP A 239 14.17 -3.80 -4.49
N ALA A 240 13.40 -2.86 -5.06
CA ALA A 240 12.34 -2.16 -4.33
C ALA A 240 11.14 -3.07 -4.04
N PHE A 241 10.53 -3.68 -5.06
CA PHE A 241 9.27 -4.39 -4.87
C PHE A 241 9.45 -5.87 -4.57
N ALA A 242 10.16 -6.61 -5.42
CA ALA A 242 10.31 -8.05 -5.25
C ALA A 242 11.09 -8.39 -3.97
N ASN A 243 12.23 -7.74 -3.75
CA ASN A 243 13.16 -8.11 -2.70
C ASN A 243 12.81 -7.52 -1.33
N LYS A 244 12.16 -6.34 -1.29
CA LYS A 244 11.82 -5.65 -0.03
C LYS A 244 10.32 -5.65 0.27
N ILE A 245 9.50 -5.11 -0.62
CA ILE A 245 8.07 -4.88 -0.33
C ILE A 245 7.26 -6.17 -0.28
N LEU A 246 7.37 -7.04 -1.30
CA LEU A 246 6.61 -8.29 -1.37
C LEU A 246 6.78 -9.21 -0.14
N PRO A 247 8.01 -9.49 0.36
CA PRO A 247 8.17 -10.31 1.56
C PRO A 247 7.77 -9.59 2.85
N SER A 248 7.75 -8.26 2.89
CA SER A 248 7.59 -7.48 4.13
C SER A 248 6.20 -6.91 4.36
N VAL A 249 5.38 -6.76 3.30
CA VAL A 249 4.06 -6.14 3.38
C VAL A 249 2.97 -7.21 3.19
N PRO A 250 2.22 -7.58 4.25
CA PRO A 250 1.20 -8.65 4.17
C PRO A 250 0.15 -8.40 3.09
N LYS A 251 -0.27 -7.15 2.90
CA LYS A 251 -1.24 -6.77 1.87
C LYS A 251 -0.75 -7.01 0.44
N MET A 252 0.56 -6.96 0.20
CA MET A 252 1.14 -7.33 -1.09
C MET A 252 1.12 -8.84 -1.32
N GLN A 253 1.18 -9.65 -0.26
CA GLN A 253 1.00 -11.10 -0.35
C GLN A 253 -0.46 -11.47 -0.63
N GLU A 254 -1.41 -10.73 -0.06
CA GLU A 254 -2.84 -10.84 -0.41
C GLU A 254 -3.07 -10.51 -1.90
N LEU A 255 -2.44 -9.44 -2.40
CA LEU A 255 -2.50 -9.10 -3.83
C LEU A 255 -1.89 -10.21 -4.72
N LEU A 256 -0.73 -10.77 -4.32
CA LEU A 256 -0.11 -11.91 -4.99
C LEU A 256 -1.02 -13.15 -4.99
N ALA A 257 -1.82 -13.37 -3.95
CA ALA A 257 -2.76 -14.50 -3.91
C ALA A 257 -3.85 -14.41 -5.00
N GLY A 258 -4.15 -13.20 -5.49
CA GLY A 258 -5.15 -12.98 -6.54
C GLY A 258 -4.59 -13.07 -7.97
N ARG A 259 -3.31 -12.75 -8.20
CA ARG A 259 -2.70 -12.71 -9.55
C ARG A 259 -1.18 -12.72 -9.51
N ASP A 260 -0.55 -12.99 -10.66
CA ASP A 260 0.89 -12.86 -10.80
C ASP A 260 1.32 -11.38 -10.64
N LEU A 261 2.45 -11.15 -9.97
CA LEU A 261 3.10 -9.84 -9.90
C LEU A 261 4.40 -9.89 -10.71
N VAL A 262 4.61 -8.92 -11.59
CA VAL A 262 5.77 -8.86 -12.48
C VAL A 262 6.55 -7.59 -12.17
N PHE A 263 7.82 -7.76 -11.83
CA PHE A 263 8.76 -6.69 -11.53
C PHE A 263 9.77 -6.63 -12.68
N VAL A 264 9.73 -5.56 -13.47
CA VAL A 264 10.62 -5.38 -14.62
C VAL A 264 11.69 -4.36 -14.27
N GLU A 265 12.93 -4.73 -14.51
CA GLU A 265 14.02 -3.76 -14.53
C GLU A 265 13.92 -2.96 -15.81
N GLN A 266 13.87 -1.64 -15.67
CA GLN A 266 13.94 -0.75 -16.81
C GLN A 266 15.29 -0.95 -17.52
N ARG A 267 15.34 -0.65 -18.82
CA ARG A 267 16.61 -0.65 -19.55
C ARG A 267 17.61 0.25 -18.82
N GLY A 268 18.80 -0.29 -18.51
CA GLY A 268 19.87 0.46 -17.84
C GLY A 268 19.87 0.39 -16.30
N THR A 269 18.87 -0.21 -15.64
CA THR A 269 18.85 -0.30 -14.17
C THR A 269 19.76 -1.41 -13.62
N LEU A 270 19.76 -1.60 -12.31
CA LEU A 270 20.71 -2.42 -11.53
C LEU A 270 20.99 -3.79 -12.14
N TYR A 271 19.95 -4.56 -12.50
CA TYR A 271 20.13 -5.92 -13.01
C TYR A 271 20.01 -6.05 -14.53
N SER A 272 19.52 -5.03 -15.24
CA SER A 272 19.47 -4.99 -16.70
C SER A 272 20.86 -4.86 -17.33
N ARG A 273 20.99 -5.23 -18.61
CA ARG A 273 22.27 -5.22 -19.34
C ARG A 273 22.16 -4.44 -20.65
N PRO A 274 23.01 -3.40 -20.86
CA PRO A 274 24.00 -2.89 -19.91
C PRO A 274 23.34 -2.22 -18.70
N SER A 275 24.05 -2.19 -17.56
CA SER A 275 23.65 -1.39 -16.40
C SER A 275 24.32 -0.01 -16.49
N MET A 276 23.57 1.03 -16.16
CA MET A 276 23.97 2.43 -16.22
C MET A 276 24.15 3.04 -14.82
N LEU A 277 24.53 2.19 -13.85
CA LEU A 277 25.06 2.66 -12.58
C LEU A 277 26.36 3.43 -12.79
N CYS A 278 26.56 4.45 -11.96
CA CYS A 278 27.78 5.24 -11.91
C CYS A 278 28.51 4.96 -10.59
N PRO A 279 29.30 3.88 -10.47
CA PRO A 279 30.08 3.61 -9.26
C PRO A 279 31.03 4.76 -8.88
N GLU A 280 31.41 5.59 -9.87
CA GLU A 280 32.19 6.82 -9.71
C GLU A 280 31.56 7.79 -8.70
N GLN A 281 30.22 7.79 -8.59
CA GLN A 281 29.48 8.64 -7.66
C GLN A 281 29.87 8.39 -6.19
N THR A 282 30.15 7.14 -5.79
CA THR A 282 30.43 6.83 -4.38
C THR A 282 31.70 7.52 -3.89
N ALA A 283 32.75 7.55 -4.71
CA ALA A 283 33.99 8.24 -4.38
C ALA A 283 33.78 9.76 -4.35
N HIS A 284 33.01 10.28 -5.32
CA HIS A 284 32.65 11.70 -5.38
C HIS A 284 31.89 12.15 -4.13
N ASP A 285 30.83 11.43 -3.73
CA ASP A 285 30.00 11.80 -2.59
C ASP A 285 30.79 11.79 -1.27
N LEU A 286 31.76 10.87 -1.14
CA LEU A 286 32.70 10.87 -0.02
C LEU A 286 33.66 12.07 -0.05
N ASP A 287 34.22 12.39 -1.21
CA ASP A 287 35.12 13.55 -1.38
C ASP A 287 34.38 14.88 -1.14
N ALA A 288 33.12 14.97 -1.58
CA ALA A 288 32.23 16.10 -1.36
C ALA A 288 31.92 16.29 0.14
N ALA A 289 31.59 15.20 0.84
CA ALA A 289 31.40 15.22 2.28
C ALA A 289 32.66 15.68 3.05
N GLN A 290 33.85 15.37 2.54
CA GLN A 290 35.16 15.83 3.08
C GLN A 290 35.51 17.28 2.69
N GLY A 291 34.73 17.91 1.82
CA GLY A 291 35.02 19.24 1.26
C GLY A 291 36.23 19.26 0.33
N LEU A 292 36.58 18.12 -0.27
CA LEU A 292 37.67 18.00 -1.26
C LEU A 292 37.21 18.41 -2.66
N VAL A 293 35.93 18.20 -2.96
CA VAL A 293 35.23 18.66 -4.16
C VAL A 293 33.98 19.45 -3.75
N ASP A 294 33.44 20.21 -4.70
CA ASP A 294 32.18 20.93 -4.53
C ASP A 294 31.00 19.94 -4.62
N ASP A 295 29.97 20.11 -3.79
CA ASP A 295 28.78 19.24 -3.77
C ASP A 295 28.06 19.22 -5.14
N HIS A 296 28.24 20.27 -5.97
CA HIS A 296 27.68 20.39 -7.31
C HIS A 296 28.66 20.02 -8.43
N ASP A 297 29.80 19.40 -8.11
CA ASP A 297 30.69 18.88 -9.14
C ASP A 297 30.07 17.68 -9.87
N LEU A 298 30.16 17.69 -11.20
CA LEU A 298 29.57 16.65 -12.06
C LEU A 298 30.66 15.85 -12.79
N THR A 299 31.91 15.91 -12.32
CA THR A 299 33.01 15.15 -12.95
C THR A 299 32.73 13.65 -12.93
N TYR A 300 32.10 13.15 -11.85
CA TYR A 300 31.71 11.75 -11.76
C TYR A 300 30.69 11.34 -12.84
N ILE A 301 29.82 12.26 -13.27
CA ILE A 301 28.89 12.03 -14.40
C ILE A 301 29.65 11.99 -15.72
N GLN A 302 30.62 12.88 -15.92
CA GLN A 302 31.48 12.83 -17.11
C GLN A 302 32.28 11.53 -17.20
N GLU A 303 32.85 11.07 -16.08
CA GLU A 303 33.58 9.81 -16.01
C GLU A 303 32.67 8.61 -16.30
N CYS A 304 31.47 8.60 -15.74
CA CYS A 304 30.46 7.57 -16.01
C CYS A 304 30.03 7.57 -17.49
N HIS A 305 29.77 8.74 -18.06
CA HIS A 305 29.46 8.91 -19.49
C HIS A 305 30.59 8.35 -20.38
N ASP A 306 31.83 8.76 -20.15
CA ASP A 306 32.98 8.35 -20.96
C ASP A 306 33.21 6.83 -20.88
N ARG A 307 33.01 6.24 -19.70
CA ARG A 307 33.06 4.78 -19.50
C ARG A 307 31.97 4.08 -20.32
N LEU A 308 30.72 4.51 -20.22
CA LEU A 308 29.60 3.89 -20.95
C LEU A 308 29.80 3.98 -22.47
N GLN A 309 30.26 5.12 -22.98
CA GLN A 309 30.61 5.26 -24.40
C GLN A 309 31.76 4.33 -24.81
N ALA A 310 32.79 4.17 -23.96
CA ALA A 310 33.89 3.26 -24.23
C ALA A 310 33.46 1.78 -24.21
N GLU A 311 32.44 1.43 -23.43
CA GLU A 311 31.77 0.13 -23.40
C GLU A 311 30.86 -0.10 -24.62
N GLY A 312 30.60 0.95 -25.41
CA GLY A 312 29.78 0.90 -26.63
C GLY A 312 28.28 1.04 -26.37
N VAL A 313 27.89 1.57 -25.20
CA VAL A 313 26.48 1.83 -24.86
C VAL A 313 25.98 3.02 -25.67
N ASP A 314 24.90 2.81 -26.42
CA ASP A 314 24.19 3.88 -27.10
C ASP A 314 23.20 4.56 -26.13
N LEU A 315 23.55 5.77 -25.66
CA LEU A 315 22.76 6.49 -24.67
C LEU A 315 21.39 6.91 -25.19
N ASP A 316 21.22 7.06 -26.52
CA ASP A 316 19.95 7.45 -27.13
C ASP A 316 18.89 6.34 -27.03
N ALA A 317 19.31 5.08 -26.81
CA ALA A 317 18.42 3.96 -26.58
C ALA A 317 17.74 4.00 -25.20
N PHE A 318 18.17 4.86 -24.27
CA PHE A 318 17.66 4.90 -22.89
C PHE A 318 16.71 6.08 -22.68
N ASN A 319 15.50 5.94 -23.25
CA ASN A 319 14.42 6.92 -23.21
C ASN A 319 13.05 6.27 -22.88
N SER A 320 12.03 7.08 -22.58
CA SER A 320 10.76 6.59 -22.02
C SER A 320 9.90 5.89 -23.08
N VAL A 321 10.04 6.26 -24.35
CA VAL A 321 9.37 5.61 -25.49
C VAL A 321 9.80 4.15 -25.60
N GLU A 322 11.11 3.92 -25.63
CA GLU A 322 11.64 2.56 -25.78
C GLU A 322 11.43 1.74 -24.49
N ASN A 323 11.50 2.36 -23.32
CA ASN A 323 11.21 1.71 -22.04
C ASN A 323 9.73 1.27 -21.93
N ALA A 324 8.77 2.05 -22.44
CA ALA A 324 7.36 1.66 -22.43
C ALA A 324 7.11 0.45 -23.35
N ALA A 325 7.75 0.40 -24.52
CA ALA A 325 7.67 -0.73 -25.42
C ALA A 325 8.23 -2.03 -24.81
N ASP A 326 9.24 -1.92 -23.93
CA ASP A 326 9.78 -3.08 -23.20
C ASP A 326 8.73 -3.75 -22.32
N MET A 327 7.79 -3.00 -21.72
CA MET A 327 6.73 -3.57 -20.88
C MET A 327 5.84 -4.54 -21.68
N TYR A 328 5.48 -4.15 -22.90
CA TYR A 328 4.71 -4.99 -23.82
C TYR A 328 5.51 -6.20 -24.31
N ALA A 329 6.80 -6.01 -24.62
CA ALA A 329 7.69 -7.10 -25.01
C ALA A 329 7.87 -8.13 -23.89
N VAL A 330 8.00 -7.68 -22.64
CA VAL A 330 8.07 -8.57 -21.46
C VAL A 330 6.75 -9.30 -21.26
N ALA A 331 5.60 -8.62 -21.32
CA ALA A 331 4.30 -9.26 -21.21
C ALA A 331 4.11 -10.36 -22.28
N GLN A 332 4.49 -10.06 -23.53
CA GLN A 332 4.47 -11.04 -24.61
C GLN A 332 5.44 -12.20 -24.35
N ALA A 333 6.66 -11.92 -23.90
CA ALA A 333 7.68 -12.93 -23.65
C ALA A 333 7.28 -13.91 -22.53
N LEU A 334 6.55 -13.42 -21.53
CA LEU A 334 6.00 -14.21 -20.43
C LEU A 334 4.69 -14.92 -20.79
N GLY A 335 4.12 -14.67 -21.97
CA GLY A 335 2.89 -15.31 -22.46
C GLY A 335 1.60 -14.68 -21.93
N TYR A 336 1.62 -13.40 -21.59
CA TYR A 336 0.42 -12.63 -21.22
C TYR A 336 -0.23 -11.99 -22.44
N ASN A 337 -1.55 -12.10 -22.55
CA ASN A 337 -2.34 -11.40 -23.58
C ASN A 337 -2.82 -10.03 -23.10
N SER A 338 -2.79 -9.79 -21.80
CA SER A 338 -3.19 -8.54 -21.17
C SER A 338 -2.50 -8.35 -19.83
N PHE A 339 -2.35 -7.11 -19.38
CA PHE A 339 -1.78 -6.78 -18.07
C PHE A 339 -2.37 -5.50 -17.46
N ASN A 340 -2.15 -5.32 -16.16
CA ASN A 340 -2.35 -4.05 -15.47
C ASN A 340 -0.99 -3.46 -15.14
N TYR A 341 -0.93 -2.14 -15.01
CA TYR A 341 0.29 -1.42 -14.69
C TYR A 341 0.15 -0.66 -13.38
N TYR A 342 1.15 -0.75 -12.53
CA TYR A 342 1.38 0.14 -11.40
C TYR A 342 2.75 0.79 -11.58
N GLY A 343 2.81 2.12 -11.43
CA GLY A 343 4.06 2.86 -11.42
C GLY A 343 4.07 3.87 -10.28
N VAL A 344 5.24 4.04 -9.64
CA VAL A 344 5.46 5.09 -8.64
C VAL A 344 6.53 6.07 -9.10
N SER A 345 6.40 7.36 -8.76
CA SER A 345 7.39 8.37 -9.11
C SER A 345 7.61 8.48 -10.63
N TYR A 346 8.83 8.42 -11.16
CA TYR A 346 9.07 8.28 -12.60
C TYR A 346 8.30 7.11 -13.25
N GLY A 347 8.02 6.02 -12.53
CA GLY A 347 7.15 4.94 -13.02
C GLY A 347 5.75 5.47 -13.42
N THR A 348 5.28 6.57 -12.85
CA THR A 348 4.03 7.23 -13.28
C THR A 348 4.15 7.91 -14.63
N LEU A 349 5.33 8.47 -14.95
CA LEU A 349 5.61 9.00 -16.27
C LEU A 349 5.70 7.85 -17.26
N LEU A 350 6.46 6.81 -16.96
CA LEU A 350 6.53 5.60 -17.78
C LEU A 350 5.14 5.00 -18.03
N GLY A 351 4.28 4.95 -17.00
CA GLY A 351 2.89 4.52 -17.12
C GLY A 351 2.08 5.34 -18.13
N GLN A 352 2.33 6.65 -18.26
CA GLN A 352 1.70 7.48 -19.28
C GLN A 352 2.17 7.11 -20.70
N TYR A 353 3.45 6.80 -20.90
CA TYR A 353 3.95 6.29 -22.19
C TYR A 353 3.42 4.89 -22.50
N VAL A 354 3.23 4.05 -21.47
CA VAL A 354 2.59 2.74 -21.62
C VAL A 354 1.13 2.93 -22.06
N ILE A 355 0.38 3.86 -21.46
CA ILE A 355 -0.98 4.21 -21.93
C ILE A 355 -0.93 4.61 -23.41
N ASP A 356 -0.08 5.57 -23.78
CA ASP A 356 0.01 6.10 -25.14
C ASP A 356 0.34 5.04 -26.21
N GLN A 357 1.11 4.02 -25.85
CA GLN A 357 1.48 2.94 -26.76
C GLN A 357 0.48 1.78 -26.83
N ALA A 358 -0.57 1.74 -26.02
CA ALA A 358 -1.44 0.56 -25.91
C ALA A 358 -1.99 0.02 -27.23
N ASP A 359 -2.39 0.90 -28.16
CA ASP A 359 -2.91 0.52 -29.48
C ASP A 359 -1.84 0.04 -30.48
N GLN A 360 -0.56 0.16 -30.12
CA GLN A 360 0.58 -0.22 -30.96
C GLN A 360 1.03 -1.67 -30.72
N HIS A 361 0.50 -2.32 -29.68
CA HIS A 361 0.94 -3.64 -29.21
C HIS A 361 -0.20 -4.67 -29.19
N PRO A 362 0.10 -5.96 -29.42
CA PRO A 362 -0.93 -7.01 -29.40
C PRO A 362 -1.38 -7.39 -27.98
N VAL A 363 -0.58 -7.08 -26.96
CA VAL A 363 -0.91 -7.32 -25.56
C VAL A 363 -1.75 -6.14 -25.05
N GLN A 364 -2.91 -6.43 -24.47
CA GLN A 364 -3.85 -5.41 -24.02
C GLN A 364 -3.47 -4.83 -22.65
N LEU A 365 -3.34 -3.50 -22.57
CA LEU A 365 -3.31 -2.79 -21.28
C LEU A 365 -4.74 -2.67 -20.74
N ARG A 366 -5.01 -3.21 -19.55
CA ARG A 366 -6.37 -3.20 -18.95
C ARG A 366 -6.64 -1.98 -18.09
N SER A 367 -5.68 -1.61 -17.26
CA SER A 367 -5.81 -0.54 -16.29
C SER A 367 -4.43 -0.05 -15.84
N VAL A 368 -4.37 1.21 -15.42
CA VAL A 368 -3.13 1.84 -14.96
C VAL A 368 -3.36 2.49 -13.61
N THR A 369 -2.46 2.23 -12.66
CA THR A 369 -2.36 2.94 -11.39
C THR A 369 -1.06 3.72 -11.34
N ILE A 370 -1.12 5.00 -11.01
CA ILE A 370 0.04 5.87 -10.86
C ILE A 370 0.06 6.51 -9.47
N ASP A 371 1.17 6.36 -8.76
CA ASP A 371 1.34 6.75 -7.36
C ASP A 371 2.47 7.79 -7.21
N GLY A 372 2.16 9.00 -6.73
CA GLY A 372 3.10 10.13 -6.72
C GLY A 372 3.46 10.58 -8.15
N VAL A 373 2.54 11.29 -8.82
CA VAL A 373 2.57 11.49 -10.27
C VAL A 373 3.56 12.55 -10.78
N VAL A 374 4.36 12.19 -11.78
CA VAL A 374 5.17 13.12 -12.58
C VAL A 374 4.32 13.60 -13.77
N ALA A 375 4.13 14.93 -13.88
CA ALA A 375 3.49 15.50 -15.06
C ALA A 375 4.42 15.43 -16.30
N PRO A 376 3.87 15.17 -17.49
CA PRO A 376 4.66 14.94 -18.71
C PRO A 376 5.33 16.20 -19.27
N ASP A 377 4.91 17.39 -18.84
CA ASP A 377 5.35 18.68 -19.35
C ASP A 377 6.24 19.48 -18.40
N VAL A 378 6.57 18.90 -17.23
CA VAL A 378 7.46 19.51 -16.25
C VAL A 378 8.80 18.82 -16.20
N GLU A 379 9.83 19.63 -15.91
CA GLU A 379 11.06 19.11 -15.33
C GLU A 379 10.99 19.27 -13.81
N PHE A 380 10.92 18.15 -13.08
CA PHE A 380 10.71 18.18 -11.64
C PHE A 380 11.98 18.58 -10.88
N ASN A 381 13.20 18.41 -11.41
CA ASN A 381 14.41 18.93 -10.74
C ASN A 381 14.40 20.46 -10.73
N ALA A 382 14.01 21.07 -11.84
CA ALA A 382 13.85 22.52 -11.94
C ALA A 382 12.74 23.07 -11.02
N ASN A 383 11.70 22.27 -10.77
CA ASN A 383 10.56 22.61 -9.92
C ASN A 383 10.71 22.19 -8.44
N SER A 384 11.81 21.54 -8.06
CA SER A 384 12.03 21.04 -6.70
C SER A 384 11.80 22.09 -5.62
N ARG A 385 12.21 23.34 -5.86
CA ARG A 385 11.96 24.49 -4.97
C ARG A 385 10.47 24.70 -4.69
N ASN A 386 9.65 24.60 -5.73
CA ASN A 386 8.21 24.81 -5.68
C ASN A 386 7.50 23.62 -5.04
N THR A 387 7.84 22.39 -5.42
CA THR A 387 7.22 21.16 -4.90
C THR A 387 7.53 20.97 -3.41
N GLY A 388 8.78 21.19 -2.99
CA GLY A 388 9.15 21.14 -1.57
C GLY A 388 8.48 22.22 -0.74
N SER A 389 8.39 23.44 -1.29
CA SER A 389 7.65 24.51 -0.61
C SER A 389 6.16 24.20 -0.49
N TYR A 390 5.57 23.50 -1.47
CA TYR A 390 4.19 23.03 -1.42
C TYR A 390 3.99 21.99 -0.32
N ALA A 391 4.82 20.94 -0.28
CA ALA A 391 4.74 19.89 0.73
C ALA A 391 4.94 20.42 2.15
N LEU A 392 5.91 21.32 2.37
CA LEU A 392 6.13 21.93 3.68
C LEU A 392 4.95 22.80 4.13
N ARG A 393 4.28 23.51 3.21
CA ARG A 393 3.06 24.25 3.56
C ARG A 393 1.94 23.33 4.01
N ASN A 394 1.81 22.16 3.39
CA ASN A 394 0.85 21.16 3.82
C ASN A 394 1.20 20.66 5.23
N LEU A 395 2.47 20.28 5.47
CA LEU A 395 2.95 19.88 6.81
C LEU A 395 2.62 20.92 7.88
N PHE A 396 2.98 22.19 7.64
CA PHE A 396 2.75 23.25 8.61
C PHE A 396 1.27 23.51 8.85
N THR A 397 0.46 23.47 7.80
CA THR A 397 -0.99 23.67 7.88
C THR A 397 -1.65 22.54 8.66
N GLU A 398 -1.30 21.30 8.36
CA GLU A 398 -1.82 20.10 9.02
C GLU A 398 -1.39 20.06 10.50
N CYS A 399 -0.13 20.37 10.81
CA CYS A 399 0.32 20.47 12.20
C CYS A 399 -0.39 21.58 12.97
N ALA A 400 -0.59 22.76 12.37
CA ALA A 400 -1.31 23.86 13.01
C ALA A 400 -2.80 23.54 13.28
N GLN A 401 -3.41 22.66 12.45
CA GLN A 401 -4.79 22.20 12.62
C GLN A 401 -4.92 21.06 13.64
N SER A 402 -3.87 20.26 13.83
CA SER A 402 -3.81 19.23 14.86
C SER A 402 -3.57 19.87 16.23
N GLU A 403 -4.48 19.66 17.19
CA GLU A 403 -4.37 20.22 18.54
C GLU A 403 -3.09 19.76 19.26
N SER A 404 -2.77 18.45 19.16
CA SER A 404 -1.56 17.89 19.76
C SER A 404 -0.29 18.44 19.11
N CYS A 405 -0.23 18.45 17.77
CA CYS A 405 0.94 18.97 17.06
C CYS A 405 1.17 20.45 17.33
N ASN A 406 0.13 21.29 17.22
CA ASN A 406 0.25 22.72 17.42
C ASN A 406 0.56 23.09 18.89
N GLN A 407 0.07 22.32 19.86
CA GLN A 407 0.41 22.54 21.27
C GLN A 407 1.88 22.26 21.56
N GLU A 408 2.43 21.21 20.95
CA GLU A 408 3.79 20.75 21.20
C GLU A 408 4.83 21.46 20.33
N PHE A 409 4.46 21.78 19.09
CA PHE A 409 5.28 22.38 18.05
C PHE A 409 4.68 23.70 17.52
N PRO A 410 4.44 24.71 18.38
CA PRO A 410 3.74 25.94 17.99
C PRO A 410 4.57 26.81 17.03
N ASP A 411 3.93 27.35 15.99
CA ASP A 411 4.60 28.15 14.95
C ASP A 411 5.68 27.37 14.16
N LEU A 412 5.47 26.07 13.91
CA LEU A 412 6.44 25.19 13.22
C LEU A 412 7.05 25.80 11.95
N GLU A 413 6.25 26.39 11.07
CA GLU A 413 6.75 27.07 9.85
C GLU A 413 7.84 28.09 10.17
N LYS A 414 7.60 28.94 11.16
CA LYS A 414 8.54 29.99 11.54
C LYS A 414 9.81 29.39 12.16
N VAL A 415 9.67 28.34 12.96
CA VAL A 415 10.81 27.64 13.57
C VAL A 415 11.69 27.01 12.50
N THR A 416 11.09 26.28 11.54
CA THR A 416 11.81 25.67 10.43
C THR A 416 12.57 26.71 9.60
N LEU A 417 11.89 27.76 9.14
CA LEU A 417 12.51 28.77 8.29
C LEU A 417 13.61 29.55 9.02
N SER A 418 13.43 29.82 10.32
CA SER A 418 14.46 30.49 11.14
C SER A 418 15.68 29.60 11.37
N LEU A 419 15.50 28.29 11.52
CA LEU A 419 16.61 27.34 11.65
C LEU A 419 17.44 27.28 10.37
N ILE A 420 16.79 27.25 9.20
CA ILE A 420 17.47 27.31 7.90
C ILE A 420 18.28 28.61 7.79
N ASP A 421 17.67 29.77 8.08
CA ASP A 421 18.35 31.07 8.04
C ASP A 421 19.54 31.15 9.02
N GLN A 422 19.40 30.53 10.20
CA GLN A 422 20.45 30.43 11.20
C GLN A 422 21.64 29.62 10.67
N LEU A 423 21.40 28.42 10.13
CA LEU A 423 22.45 27.56 9.59
C LEU A 423 23.11 28.16 8.34
N ASN A 424 22.37 28.92 7.51
CA ASN A 424 22.96 29.67 6.41
C ASN A 424 23.86 30.83 6.89
N THR A 425 23.56 31.42 8.04
CA THR A 425 24.36 32.52 8.60
C THR A 425 25.59 32.02 9.36
N GLU A 426 25.43 30.95 10.14
CA GLU A 426 26.46 30.33 10.95
C GLU A 426 26.38 28.80 10.77
N PRO A 427 26.96 28.26 9.67
CA PRO A 427 27.02 26.82 9.44
C PRO A 427 27.82 26.13 10.55
N ILE A 428 27.44 24.89 10.85
CA ILE A 428 28.08 24.09 11.91
C ILE A 428 28.81 22.87 11.34
N SER A 429 29.74 22.30 12.09
CA SER A 429 30.37 21.02 11.74
C SER A 429 29.56 19.88 12.34
N VAL A 430 29.29 18.84 11.55
CA VAL A 430 28.66 17.60 11.98
C VAL A 430 29.50 16.40 11.57
N THR A 431 29.44 15.31 12.35
CA THR A 431 30.22 14.10 12.08
C THR A 431 29.35 13.07 11.40
N LEU A 432 29.69 12.69 10.17
CA LEU A 432 29.04 11.59 9.47
C LEU A 432 29.79 10.28 9.73
N THR A 433 29.03 9.24 10.03
CA THR A 433 29.51 7.86 9.92
C THR A 433 29.59 7.46 8.46
N VAL A 434 30.72 6.88 8.04
CA VAL A 434 30.89 6.33 6.69
C VAL A 434 30.40 4.88 6.68
N PRO A 435 29.40 4.53 5.85
CA PRO A 435 28.88 3.17 5.80
C PRO A 435 29.94 2.14 5.38
N PRO A 436 29.90 0.90 5.92
CA PRO A 436 30.83 -0.16 5.52
C PRO A 436 30.83 -0.45 4.02
N ALA A 437 29.68 -0.34 3.36
CA ALA A 437 29.56 -0.55 1.91
C ALA A 437 30.42 0.43 1.09
N VAL A 438 30.69 1.64 1.60
CA VAL A 438 31.61 2.58 0.96
C VAL A 438 33.02 2.03 0.90
N GLN A 439 33.46 1.29 1.92
CA GLN A 439 34.81 0.70 1.95
C GLN A 439 34.99 -0.43 0.92
N GLU A 440 33.89 -0.99 0.40
CA GLU A 440 33.94 -1.96 -0.70
C GLU A 440 34.28 -1.29 -2.04
N VAL A 441 33.86 -0.03 -2.22
CA VAL A 441 34.10 0.77 -3.43
C VAL A 441 35.35 1.65 -3.29
N VAL A 442 35.57 2.21 -2.10
CA VAL A 442 36.67 3.10 -1.73
C VAL A 442 37.44 2.49 -0.54
N PRO A 443 38.41 1.59 -0.78
CA PRO A 443 39.05 0.78 0.28
C PRO A 443 39.73 1.57 1.41
N ASP A 444 40.15 2.80 1.14
CA ASP A 444 40.84 3.67 2.10
C ASP A 444 39.90 4.69 2.77
N ALA A 445 38.57 4.56 2.61
CA ALA A 445 37.60 5.47 3.20
C ALA A 445 37.71 5.49 4.74
N PRO A 446 37.68 6.67 5.39
CA PRO A 446 37.71 6.77 6.84
C PRO A 446 36.42 6.21 7.45
N ALA A 447 36.43 5.87 8.74
CA ALA A 447 35.20 5.41 9.43
C ALA A 447 34.20 6.55 9.69
N THR A 448 34.69 7.80 9.74
CA THR A 448 33.88 9.02 9.95
C THR A 448 34.46 10.17 9.13
N VAL A 449 33.62 11.12 8.76
CA VAL A 449 33.98 12.37 8.08
C VAL A 449 33.29 13.55 8.75
N GLU A 450 34.01 14.67 8.90
CA GLU A 450 33.42 15.94 9.32
C GLU A 450 32.92 16.69 8.08
N THR A 451 31.66 17.13 8.10
CA THR A 451 31.10 17.97 7.04
C THR A 451 30.45 19.23 7.62
N THR A 452 30.32 20.26 6.79
CA THR A 452 29.58 21.47 7.16
C THR A 452 28.08 21.24 6.91
N LEU A 453 27.26 21.54 7.92
CA LEU A 453 25.81 21.62 7.84
C LEU A 453 25.39 23.10 7.75
N ASP A 454 24.83 23.47 6.62
CA ASP A 454 24.17 24.75 6.35
C ASP A 454 22.66 24.56 6.13
N GLY A 455 21.97 25.64 5.75
CA GLY A 455 20.54 25.60 5.50
C GLY A 455 20.18 24.80 4.25
N ASP A 456 21.03 24.75 3.22
CA ASP A 456 20.77 23.99 2.00
C ASP A 456 20.82 22.48 2.27
N LYS A 457 21.80 22.02 3.05
CA LYS A 457 21.85 20.62 3.51
C LYS A 457 20.69 20.28 4.45
N LEU A 458 20.27 21.20 5.33
CA LEU A 458 19.07 20.98 6.14
C LEU A 458 17.82 20.86 5.25
N ILE A 459 17.66 21.69 4.22
CA ILE A 459 16.55 21.59 3.27
C ILE A 459 16.56 20.22 2.61
N ASN A 460 17.70 19.79 2.05
CA ASN A 460 17.83 18.47 1.42
C ASN A 460 17.45 17.33 2.37
N VAL A 461 17.86 17.42 3.63
CA VAL A 461 17.51 16.43 4.66
C VAL A 461 16.01 16.46 4.98
N ILE A 462 15.39 17.64 5.11
CA ILE A 462 13.93 17.79 5.27
C ILE A 462 13.17 17.17 4.08
N PHE A 463 13.66 17.35 2.85
CA PHE A 463 13.10 16.71 1.66
C PHE A 463 13.11 15.18 1.77
N GLN A 464 14.22 14.59 2.22
CA GLN A 464 14.34 13.13 2.37
C GLN A 464 13.41 12.59 3.47
N GLU A 465 13.26 13.31 4.58
CA GLU A 465 12.32 12.90 5.63
C GLU A 465 10.87 12.98 5.14
N LEU A 466 10.48 14.05 4.44
CA LEU A 466 9.14 14.18 3.85
C LEU A 466 8.85 13.15 2.77
N TYR A 467 9.88 12.66 2.08
CA TYR A 467 9.76 11.60 1.08
C TYR A 467 9.24 10.30 1.71
N GLN A 468 9.62 9.99 2.96
CA GLN A 468 9.21 8.78 3.67
C GLN A 468 8.04 9.09 4.62
N THR A 469 6.89 8.41 4.44
CA THR A 469 5.70 8.68 5.27
C THR A 469 6.00 8.63 6.77
N THR A 470 6.69 7.60 7.25
CA THR A 470 6.98 7.43 8.68
C THR A 470 7.96 8.47 9.24
N GLU A 471 8.89 8.97 8.42
CA GLU A 471 9.83 10.00 8.87
C GLU A 471 9.16 11.39 8.87
N GLY A 472 8.24 11.65 7.94
CA GLY A 472 7.38 12.83 7.94
C GLY A 472 6.56 12.98 9.25
N GLU A 473 6.13 11.87 9.86
CA GLU A 473 5.37 11.87 11.11
C GLU A 473 6.18 12.41 12.30
N VAL A 474 7.51 12.21 12.31
CA VAL A 474 8.42 12.66 13.39
C VAL A 474 9.11 13.99 13.10
N LEU A 475 9.02 14.49 11.87
CA LEU A 475 9.77 15.64 11.40
C LEU A 475 9.51 16.93 12.21
N PRO A 476 8.28 17.27 12.63
CA PRO A 476 8.04 18.44 13.50
C PRO A 476 8.89 18.43 14.77
N ARG A 477 8.95 17.27 15.45
CA ARG A 477 9.76 17.07 16.66
C ARG A 477 11.24 17.25 16.39
N ASN A 478 11.73 16.64 15.31
CA ASN A 478 13.14 16.68 14.94
C ASN A 478 13.59 18.12 14.66
N ILE A 479 12.79 18.88 13.90
CA ILE A 479 13.04 20.31 13.63
C ILE A 479 13.05 21.13 14.93
N PHE A 480 12.06 20.94 15.80
CA PHE A 480 11.98 21.67 17.08
C PHE A 480 13.16 21.38 17.99
N ASN A 481 13.62 20.13 18.03
CA ASN A 481 14.81 19.73 18.79
C ASN A 481 16.08 20.37 18.25
N SER A 482 16.27 20.40 16.93
CA SER A 482 17.40 21.09 16.32
C SER A 482 17.37 22.58 16.64
N ALA A 483 16.21 23.22 16.52
CA ALA A 483 16.08 24.65 16.77
C ALA A 483 16.25 25.06 18.25
N GLN A 484 15.79 24.24 19.20
CA GLN A 484 15.81 24.59 20.64
C GLN A 484 17.02 24.04 21.38
N ASN A 485 17.44 22.82 21.04
CA ASN A 485 18.42 22.05 21.80
C ASN A 485 19.72 21.81 21.02
N SER A 486 19.83 22.29 19.78
CA SER A 486 20.95 22.00 18.87
C SER A 486 21.20 20.50 18.69
N ASP A 487 20.13 19.71 18.69
CA ASP A 487 20.18 18.28 18.43
C ASP A 487 20.07 18.03 16.93
N TYR A 488 21.18 17.58 16.32
CA TYR A 488 21.31 17.34 14.88
C TYR A 488 21.56 15.86 14.55
N GLY A 489 21.39 14.95 15.51
CA GLY A 489 21.72 13.53 15.30
C GLY A 489 20.90 12.86 14.19
N TRP A 490 19.65 13.30 14.00
CA TRP A 490 18.81 12.82 12.89
C TRP A 490 19.33 13.30 11.53
N ILE A 491 19.88 14.51 11.46
CA ILE A 491 20.50 15.06 10.25
C ILE A 491 21.78 14.29 9.92
N GLU A 492 22.63 14.05 10.93
CA GLU A 492 23.84 13.23 10.79
C GLU A 492 23.51 11.84 10.26
N LYS A 493 22.46 11.20 10.78
CA LYS A 493 22.00 9.88 10.32
C LYS A 493 21.58 9.92 8.85
N VAL A 494 20.77 10.90 8.43
CA VAL A 494 20.32 11.02 7.04
C VAL A 494 21.50 11.27 6.11
N LEU A 495 22.36 12.25 6.42
CA LEU A 495 23.55 12.55 5.61
C LEU A 495 24.53 11.37 5.55
N SER A 496 24.70 10.61 6.64
CA SER A 496 25.49 9.37 6.64
C SER A 496 24.94 8.32 5.68
N SER A 497 23.62 8.14 5.64
CA SER A 497 22.99 7.17 4.75
C SER A 497 23.12 7.56 3.27
N GLN A 498 23.27 8.85 2.96
CA GLN A 498 23.49 9.34 1.59
C GLN A 498 24.87 8.98 1.04
N LEU A 499 25.83 8.58 1.89
CA LEU A 499 27.14 8.09 1.45
C LEU A 499 27.09 6.64 0.95
N GLU A 500 26.02 5.89 1.22
CA GLU A 500 25.86 4.51 0.72
C GLU A 500 25.97 4.47 -0.82
N PRO A 501 26.66 3.46 -1.40
CA PRO A 501 26.70 3.29 -2.85
C PRO A 501 25.29 3.25 -3.45
N SER A 502 25.00 4.19 -4.34
CA SER A 502 23.67 4.31 -4.95
C SER A 502 23.34 3.08 -5.79
N LYS A 503 22.17 2.49 -5.55
CA LYS A 503 21.54 1.48 -6.41
C LYS A 503 20.68 2.08 -7.53
N VAL A 504 20.64 3.41 -7.63
CA VAL A 504 19.95 4.12 -8.72
C VAL A 504 20.92 4.31 -9.89
N ALA A 505 20.53 3.83 -11.06
CA ALA A 505 21.30 3.98 -12.30
C ALA A 505 21.38 5.45 -12.73
N ARG A 506 22.37 6.17 -12.19
CA ARG A 506 22.49 7.61 -12.34
C ARG A 506 22.68 8.05 -13.79
N ALA A 507 23.35 7.27 -14.63
CA ALA A 507 23.43 7.65 -16.04
C ALA A 507 22.08 7.49 -16.75
N MET A 508 21.35 6.40 -16.46
CA MET A 508 19.98 6.21 -16.95
C MET A 508 19.04 7.32 -16.46
N TYR A 509 19.18 7.78 -15.21
CA TYR A 509 18.42 8.93 -14.68
C TYR A 509 18.54 10.16 -15.59
N PHE A 510 19.77 10.52 -15.96
CA PHE A 510 20.01 11.66 -16.84
C PHE A 510 19.53 11.40 -18.27
N THR A 511 19.92 10.29 -18.92
CA THR A 511 19.53 10.05 -20.32
C THR A 511 18.02 10.07 -20.50
N MET A 512 17.30 9.43 -19.58
CA MET A 512 15.85 9.35 -19.59
C MET A 512 15.21 10.74 -19.53
N LEU A 513 15.57 11.55 -18.54
CA LEU A 513 14.96 12.86 -18.34
C LEU A 513 15.45 13.90 -19.35
N CYS A 514 16.71 13.85 -19.79
CA CYS A 514 17.27 14.79 -20.77
C CYS A 514 16.68 14.57 -22.17
N SER A 515 16.30 13.35 -22.52
CA SER A 515 15.65 13.03 -23.80
C SER A 515 14.27 13.70 -23.96
N ARG A 516 13.64 14.14 -22.85
CA ARG A 516 12.31 14.75 -22.84
C ARG A 516 12.28 16.23 -23.23
N GLN A 517 13.41 16.83 -23.64
CA GLN A 517 13.55 18.27 -23.86
C GLN A 517 12.46 18.91 -24.74
N ASN A 518 11.90 18.17 -25.70
CA ASN A 518 10.82 18.65 -26.57
C ASN A 518 9.43 18.66 -25.89
N SER A 519 9.25 17.92 -24.80
CA SER A 519 8.00 17.83 -24.03
C SER A 519 7.89 18.88 -22.93
N LEU A 520 9.02 19.48 -22.53
CA LEU A 520 9.08 20.39 -21.39
C LEU A 520 8.55 21.80 -21.74
N VAL A 521 7.64 22.32 -20.91
CA VAL A 521 7.17 23.71 -21.02
C VAL A 521 7.78 24.60 -19.94
N ALA A 522 8.23 25.80 -20.33
CA ALA A 522 8.97 26.70 -19.45
C ALA A 522 8.16 27.26 -18.26
N ASP A 523 6.82 27.35 -18.40
CA ASP A 523 5.92 28.00 -17.44
C ASP A 523 4.83 27.04 -16.91
N GLY A 524 5.17 25.77 -16.66
CA GLY A 524 4.28 24.82 -15.99
C GLY A 524 4.00 25.26 -14.54
N ASN A 525 3.10 26.23 -14.34
CA ASN A 525 2.88 26.85 -13.05
C ASN A 525 1.82 26.09 -12.24
N TYR A 526 2.21 24.94 -11.72
CA TYR A 526 1.38 24.10 -10.85
C TYR A 526 1.28 24.63 -9.41
N PHE A 527 2.24 25.45 -8.99
CA PHE A 527 2.42 25.84 -7.59
C PHE A 527 2.56 27.34 -7.40
N GLY A 528 2.39 27.79 -6.16
CA GLY A 528 2.79 29.14 -5.76
C GLY A 528 4.31 29.34 -5.76
N PRO A 529 4.79 30.57 -5.49
CA PRO A 529 6.22 30.84 -5.37
C PRO A 529 6.84 29.99 -4.25
N PRO A 530 8.12 29.60 -4.39
CA PRO A 530 8.83 28.88 -3.34
C PRO A 530 9.09 29.79 -2.13
N TYR A 531 9.50 29.20 -1.00
CA TYR A 531 10.07 29.97 0.11
C TYR A 531 11.38 30.64 -0.31
N ALA A 532 11.68 31.82 0.23
CA ALA A 532 12.90 32.55 -0.11
C ALA A 532 14.18 31.76 0.28
N GLN A 533 14.09 30.96 1.35
CA GLN A 533 15.16 30.07 1.81
C GLN A 533 15.50 28.96 0.81
N PHE A 534 14.61 28.67 -0.14
CA PHE A 534 14.79 27.61 -1.14
C PHE A 534 15.43 28.16 -2.42
N GLU A 535 15.68 29.47 -2.52
CA GLU A 535 16.23 30.09 -3.75
C GLU A 535 17.63 29.57 -4.10
N SER A 536 18.43 29.17 -3.11
CA SER A 536 19.77 28.59 -3.26
C SER A 536 19.78 27.16 -3.79
N ILE A 537 18.65 26.45 -3.80
CA ILE A 537 18.57 25.09 -4.33
C ILE A 537 18.75 25.12 -5.86
N THR A 538 19.87 24.59 -6.34
CA THR A 538 20.30 24.62 -7.75
C THR A 538 20.06 23.32 -8.51
N GLY A 539 19.23 22.40 -8.00
CA GLY A 539 19.03 21.08 -8.61
C GLY A 539 18.67 21.11 -10.10
N GLY A 540 17.94 22.13 -10.56
CA GLY A 540 17.65 22.33 -11.98
C GLY A 540 18.86 22.73 -12.83
N ASP A 541 19.76 23.56 -12.30
CA ASP A 541 20.98 24.00 -13.01
C ASP A 541 21.99 22.86 -13.11
N ASP A 542 22.14 22.07 -12.05
CA ASP A 542 23.00 20.88 -12.05
C ASP A 542 22.45 19.82 -12.99
N PHE A 543 21.14 19.63 -12.99
CA PHE A 543 20.48 18.72 -13.91
C PHE A 543 20.73 19.13 -15.37
N ALA A 544 20.58 20.41 -15.71
CA ALA A 544 20.86 20.92 -17.06
C ALA A 544 22.32 20.72 -17.49
N ARG A 545 23.30 20.96 -16.59
CA ARG A 545 24.71 20.67 -16.87
C ARG A 545 24.97 19.18 -17.09
N GLY A 546 24.29 18.30 -16.35
CA GLY A 546 24.34 16.86 -16.57
C GLY A 546 23.74 16.45 -17.92
N CYS A 547 22.68 17.12 -18.37
CA CYS A 547 22.16 16.92 -19.73
C CYS A 547 23.15 17.32 -20.83
N ASP A 548 23.90 18.41 -20.64
CA ASP A 548 24.98 18.79 -21.56
C ASP A 548 26.08 17.72 -21.63
N ILE A 549 26.38 17.04 -20.51
CA ILE A 549 27.36 15.93 -20.46
C ILE A 549 26.82 14.70 -21.20
N MET A 550 25.58 14.30 -20.91
CA MET A 550 24.98 13.10 -21.53
C MET A 550 24.70 13.27 -23.02
N ASN A 551 24.34 14.48 -23.44
CA ASN A 551 24.16 14.88 -24.84
C ASN A 551 23.34 13.86 -25.66
N VAL A 552 22.17 13.48 -25.13
CA VAL A 552 21.24 12.55 -25.77
C VAL A 552 20.27 13.25 -26.72
N ALA A 553 19.84 12.54 -27.75
CA ALA A 553 18.80 12.99 -28.66
C ALA A 553 17.42 13.11 -27.95
N PRO A 554 16.53 13.99 -28.43
CA PRO A 554 15.15 13.97 -27.99
C PRO A 554 14.49 12.62 -28.32
N GLU A 555 13.67 12.10 -27.40
CA GLU A 555 12.95 10.84 -27.59
C GLU A 555 11.79 10.94 -28.61
N THR A 556 11.26 12.14 -28.80
CA THR A 556 10.19 12.46 -29.76
C THR A 556 10.47 13.78 -30.49
N GLU A 557 9.98 13.91 -31.72
CA GLU A 557 10.05 15.18 -32.47
C GLU A 557 9.09 16.24 -31.92
N GLU A 558 7.93 15.80 -31.43
CA GLU A 558 6.86 16.64 -30.89
C GLU A 558 6.70 16.42 -29.37
N PRO A 559 6.15 17.39 -28.62
CA PRO A 559 5.84 17.21 -27.20
C PRO A 559 4.96 15.98 -26.96
N PHE A 560 5.31 15.18 -25.96
CA PHE A 560 4.52 14.01 -25.56
C PHE A 560 3.10 14.43 -25.10
N ILE A 561 2.12 13.69 -25.59
CA ILE A 561 0.70 13.80 -25.22
C ILE A 561 0.17 12.37 -24.99
N ILE A 562 -0.86 12.23 -24.16
CA ILE A 562 -1.49 10.94 -23.90
C ILE A 562 -2.67 10.79 -24.87
N ASP A 563 -2.56 9.88 -25.86
CA ASP A 563 -3.62 9.69 -26.86
C ASP A 563 -4.71 8.69 -26.43
N ASN A 564 -4.35 7.57 -25.77
CA ASN A 564 -5.30 6.52 -25.36
C ASN A 564 -6.00 6.85 -24.03
N THR A 565 -6.80 7.91 -24.04
CA THR A 565 -7.43 8.48 -22.85
C THR A 565 -8.57 7.64 -22.26
N ASP A 566 -9.03 6.61 -22.97
CA ASP A 566 -10.10 5.69 -22.56
C ASP A 566 -9.63 4.60 -21.59
N ILE A 567 -8.32 4.40 -21.45
CA ILE A 567 -7.74 3.46 -20.48
C ILE A 567 -8.00 3.98 -19.06
N PRO A 568 -8.70 3.21 -18.19
CA PRO A 568 -9.00 3.68 -16.84
C PRO A 568 -7.73 3.91 -16.02
N LEU A 569 -7.72 5.02 -15.29
CA LEU A 569 -6.59 5.47 -14.49
C LEU A 569 -6.95 5.61 -13.00
N LEU A 570 -6.17 4.99 -12.12
CA LEU A 570 -6.18 5.26 -10.69
C LEU A 570 -4.96 6.12 -10.32
N ILE A 571 -5.18 7.21 -9.59
CA ILE A 571 -4.14 8.15 -9.15
C ILE A 571 -4.12 8.17 -7.63
N LEU A 572 -2.95 7.91 -7.06
CA LEU A 572 -2.70 7.88 -5.62
C LEU A 572 -1.65 8.94 -5.27
N HIS A 573 -1.87 9.72 -4.21
CA HIS A 573 -0.93 10.77 -3.79
C HIS A 573 -0.86 10.95 -2.28
N GLY A 574 0.32 11.27 -1.75
CA GLY A 574 0.48 11.80 -0.39
C GLY A 574 0.37 13.33 -0.32
N THR A 575 -0.18 13.89 0.76
CA THR A 575 -0.20 15.36 0.94
C THR A 575 1.18 15.96 1.24
N HIS A 576 2.11 15.14 1.74
CA HIS A 576 3.48 15.54 2.08
C HIS A 576 4.50 15.16 1.01
N ASP A 577 4.09 14.61 -0.14
CA ASP A 577 5.00 14.28 -1.23
C ASP A 577 5.76 15.53 -1.72
N PRO A 578 7.09 15.62 -1.48
CA PRO A 578 7.85 16.81 -1.80
C PRO A 578 8.38 16.81 -3.24
N ILE A 579 8.16 15.73 -4.00
CA ILE A 579 8.70 15.53 -5.35
C ILE A 579 7.59 15.58 -6.39
N THR A 580 6.52 14.82 -6.19
CA THR A 580 5.41 14.65 -7.15
C THR A 580 4.04 14.91 -6.50
N PRO A 581 3.80 16.16 -6.06
CA PRO A 581 2.61 16.50 -5.30
C PRO A 581 1.33 16.47 -6.13
N LEU A 582 0.20 16.43 -5.43
CA LEU A 582 -1.17 16.30 -5.96
C LEU A 582 -1.47 17.07 -7.26
N PRO A 583 -1.10 18.36 -7.43
CA PRO A 583 -1.42 19.10 -8.65
C PRO A 583 -0.94 18.45 -9.95
N TYR A 584 0.14 17.66 -9.92
CA TYR A 584 0.60 16.93 -11.09
C TYR A 584 -0.36 15.82 -11.50
N GLY A 585 -0.82 14.98 -10.58
CA GLY A 585 -1.80 13.95 -10.95
C GLY A 585 -3.21 14.50 -11.15
N GLU A 586 -3.61 15.64 -10.54
CA GLU A 586 -4.84 16.32 -10.97
C GLU A 586 -4.78 16.72 -12.45
N TYR A 587 -3.61 17.22 -12.89
CA TYR A 587 -3.39 17.55 -14.29
C TYR A 587 -3.44 16.33 -15.20
N VAL A 588 -2.70 15.26 -14.87
CA VAL A 588 -2.72 14.01 -15.67
C VAL A 588 -4.12 13.40 -15.69
N GLY A 589 -4.79 13.31 -14.54
CA GLY A 589 -6.16 12.81 -14.42
C GLY A 589 -7.16 13.62 -15.25
N SER A 590 -6.96 14.94 -15.37
CA SER A 590 -7.82 15.80 -16.22
C SER A 590 -7.73 15.50 -17.72
N LYS A 591 -6.72 14.72 -18.16
CA LYS A 591 -6.55 14.30 -19.56
C LYS A 591 -7.29 13.00 -19.89
N MET A 592 -7.66 12.22 -18.89
CA MET A 592 -8.26 10.90 -19.07
C MET A 592 -9.79 10.98 -19.12
N GLU A 593 -10.42 10.05 -19.84
CA GLU A 593 -11.89 9.91 -19.84
C GLU A 593 -12.40 9.35 -18.50
N THR A 594 -11.64 8.40 -17.91
CA THR A 594 -11.93 7.79 -16.60
C THR A 594 -10.69 7.85 -15.72
N ALA A 595 -10.73 8.73 -14.71
CA ALA A 595 -9.69 8.82 -13.68
C ALA A 595 -10.30 8.88 -12.27
N TYR A 596 -9.74 8.09 -11.35
CA TYR A 596 -10.05 8.14 -9.92
C TYR A 596 -8.85 8.71 -9.18
N VAL A 597 -9.00 9.86 -8.51
CA VAL A 597 -7.90 10.55 -7.81
C VAL A 597 -8.13 10.48 -6.32
N TYR A 598 -7.18 9.89 -5.60
CA TYR A 598 -7.21 9.77 -4.15
C TYR A 598 -5.96 10.35 -3.51
N THR A 599 -6.16 11.01 -2.37
CA THR A 599 -5.11 11.68 -1.62
C THR A 599 -5.08 11.15 -0.20
N PHE A 600 -3.88 10.82 0.28
CA PHE A 600 -3.61 10.26 1.59
C PHE A 600 -3.01 11.36 2.50
N PRO A 601 -3.78 11.87 3.47
CA PRO A 601 -3.30 12.89 4.41
C PRO A 601 -2.07 12.41 5.19
N GLY A 602 -1.09 13.30 5.35
CA GLY A 602 0.14 13.03 6.11
C GLY A 602 1.17 12.17 5.38
N SER A 603 0.83 11.56 4.24
CA SER A 603 1.70 10.63 3.53
C SER A 603 2.73 11.33 2.65
N GLY A 604 3.94 10.77 2.62
CA GLY A 604 5.04 11.18 1.76
C GLY A 604 4.92 10.66 0.32
N HIS A 605 6.04 10.29 -0.27
CA HIS A 605 6.13 9.91 -1.67
C HIS A 605 5.84 8.41 -1.89
N GLY A 606 4.76 8.12 -2.61
CA GLY A 606 4.25 6.77 -2.83
C GLY A 606 3.41 6.26 -1.65
N ALA A 607 2.17 5.86 -1.90
CA ALA A 607 1.23 5.34 -0.90
C ALA A 607 1.33 3.82 -0.71
N ILE A 608 1.52 3.03 -1.78
CA ILE A 608 1.48 1.55 -1.73
C ILE A 608 2.43 0.92 -0.71
N PRO A 609 3.69 1.36 -0.55
CA PRO A 609 4.60 0.71 0.42
C PRO A 609 4.18 0.88 1.89
N TYR A 610 3.38 1.91 2.21
CA TYR A 610 3.15 2.35 3.58
C TYR A 610 1.68 2.30 4.02
N ILE A 611 0.74 2.34 3.08
CA ILE A 611 -0.68 2.56 3.37
C ILE A 611 -1.52 1.36 2.91
N PRO A 612 -2.02 0.52 3.83
CA PRO A 612 -2.88 -0.60 3.50
C PRO A 612 -4.11 -0.22 2.68
N CYS A 613 -4.75 0.91 3.00
CA CYS A 613 -5.89 1.46 2.24
C CYS A 613 -5.54 1.65 0.75
N ALA A 614 -4.32 2.11 0.44
CA ALA A 614 -3.89 2.28 -0.95
C ALA A 614 -3.80 0.93 -1.69
N ILE A 615 -3.34 -0.12 -1.02
CA ILE A 615 -3.25 -1.48 -1.61
C ILE A 615 -4.64 -2.07 -1.82
N ASP A 616 -5.56 -1.89 -0.87
CA ASP A 616 -6.94 -2.35 -1.01
C ASP A 616 -7.61 -1.64 -2.20
N MET A 617 -7.43 -0.32 -2.33
CA MET A 617 -7.95 0.45 -3.47
C MET A 617 -7.34 0.02 -4.82
N LEU A 618 -6.04 -0.26 -4.86
CA LEU A 618 -5.38 -0.83 -6.03
C LEU A 618 -5.98 -2.19 -6.41
N ALA A 619 -6.16 -3.08 -5.43
CA ALA A 619 -6.71 -4.41 -5.65
C ALA A 619 -8.15 -4.37 -6.20
N GLU A 620 -9.00 -3.52 -5.64
CA GLU A 620 -10.37 -3.29 -6.12
C GLU A 620 -10.39 -2.71 -7.54
N PHE A 621 -9.54 -1.71 -7.80
CA PHE A 621 -9.45 -1.07 -9.11
C PHE A 621 -9.04 -2.04 -10.22
N ILE A 622 -8.00 -2.85 -10.02
CA ILE A 622 -7.54 -3.78 -11.06
C ILE A 622 -8.54 -4.93 -11.29
N ALA A 623 -9.33 -5.26 -10.27
CA ALA A 623 -10.43 -6.22 -10.39
C ALA A 623 -11.57 -5.63 -11.24
N ASN A 624 -11.94 -4.37 -11.02
CA ASN A 624 -12.97 -3.68 -11.79
C ASN A 624 -12.62 -2.21 -12.11
N PRO A 625 -11.87 -1.96 -13.19
CA PRO A 625 -11.35 -0.61 -13.47
C PRO A 625 -12.42 0.39 -13.93
N THR A 626 -13.64 -0.09 -14.19
CA THR A 626 -14.78 0.75 -14.56
C THR A 626 -15.54 1.31 -13.36
N GLN A 627 -15.15 0.92 -12.15
CA GLN A 627 -15.77 1.38 -10.90
C GLN A 627 -14.73 2.07 -10.02
N ALA A 628 -15.16 3.11 -9.31
CA ALA A 628 -14.34 3.78 -8.33
C ALA A 628 -14.06 2.82 -7.16
N PRO A 629 -12.80 2.64 -6.73
CA PRO A 629 -12.48 1.90 -5.52
C PRO A 629 -13.13 2.51 -4.28
N ASP A 630 -13.38 1.69 -3.27
CA ASP A 630 -13.94 2.12 -2.00
C ASP A 630 -12.96 3.03 -1.25
N SER A 631 -13.40 4.27 -1.03
CA SER A 631 -12.61 5.28 -0.36
C SER A 631 -12.92 5.39 1.14
N ARG A 632 -13.77 4.51 1.71
CA ARG A 632 -14.14 4.57 3.13
C ARG A 632 -12.94 4.43 4.06
N CYS A 633 -11.91 3.68 3.68
CA CYS A 633 -10.69 3.58 4.48
C CYS A 633 -9.93 4.91 4.63
N LEU A 634 -10.23 5.93 3.81
CA LEU A 634 -9.70 7.28 3.95
C LEU A 634 -10.39 8.11 5.04
N SER A 635 -11.58 7.72 5.52
CA SER A 635 -12.22 8.47 6.61
C SER A 635 -11.43 8.40 7.91
N ASP A 636 -10.64 7.34 8.05
CA ASP A 636 -9.82 7.06 9.22
C ASP A 636 -8.38 7.56 9.05
N SER A 637 -8.01 8.09 7.87
CA SER A 637 -6.69 8.65 7.61
C SER A 637 -6.65 10.12 8.03
N GLN A 638 -5.87 10.41 9.06
CA GLN A 638 -5.48 11.76 9.47
C GLN A 638 -3.96 11.85 9.51
N PRO A 639 -3.36 13.02 9.27
CA PRO A 639 -1.94 13.20 9.44
C PRO A 639 -1.52 12.84 10.86
N ILE A 640 -0.54 11.94 10.97
CA ILE A 640 0.02 11.53 12.25
C ILE A 640 1.24 12.40 12.54
N PHE A 641 1.25 13.05 13.71
CA PHE A 641 2.40 13.81 14.20
C PHE A 641 2.84 13.23 15.54
N LEU A 642 4.08 12.74 15.60
CA LEU A 642 4.60 12.07 16.78
C LEU A 642 5.30 13.09 17.69
N GLY A 643 4.76 13.19 18.89
CA GLY A 643 5.29 14.03 19.96
C GLY A 643 6.60 13.51 20.57
N TYR A 644 7.03 14.18 21.63
CA TYR A 644 8.06 13.69 22.54
C TYR A 644 7.56 12.44 23.26
N PRO A 645 8.39 11.37 23.35
CA PRO A 645 8.01 10.21 24.12
C PRO A 645 7.76 10.59 25.58
N THR A 646 6.68 10.07 26.16
CA THR A 646 6.44 10.22 27.60
C THR A 646 7.61 9.59 28.37
N PRO A 647 8.28 10.30 29.30
CA PRO A 647 9.36 9.72 30.08
C PRO A 647 8.89 8.46 30.81
N LEU A 648 9.72 7.40 30.84
CA LEU A 648 9.37 6.12 31.46
C LEU A 648 8.94 6.27 32.93
N ALA A 649 9.55 7.23 33.65
CA ALA A 649 9.22 7.55 35.04
C ALA A 649 7.80 8.12 35.25
N GLU A 650 7.15 8.60 34.19
CA GLU A 650 5.80 9.17 34.22
C GLU A 650 4.73 8.16 33.78
N LEU A 651 5.13 6.98 33.30
CA LEU A 651 4.20 5.92 32.92
C LEU A 651 3.49 5.34 34.14
N THR A 652 2.15 5.31 34.09
CA THR A 652 1.33 4.67 35.12
C THR A 652 0.81 3.34 34.58
N LEU A 653 1.17 2.22 35.21
CA LEU A 653 0.68 0.89 34.82
C LEU A 653 -0.74 0.66 35.36
N VAL A 654 -1.63 0.17 34.50
CA VAL A 654 -3.01 -0.19 34.82
C VAL A 654 -3.32 -1.59 34.32
N LYS A 655 -4.09 -2.34 35.10
CA LYS A 655 -4.51 -3.68 34.75
C LYS A 655 -5.44 -3.67 33.54
N GLN A 656 -5.09 -4.43 32.53
CA GLN A 656 -5.87 -4.64 31.31
C GLN A 656 -6.11 -6.13 31.09
N THR A 657 -7.27 -6.47 30.56
CA THR A 657 -7.60 -7.84 30.10
C THR A 657 -7.67 -7.81 28.58
N LEU A 658 -6.81 -8.58 27.94
CA LEU A 658 -6.69 -8.67 26.49
C LEU A 658 -7.77 -9.60 25.90
N PRO A 659 -8.09 -9.50 24.61
CA PRO A 659 -9.08 -10.37 23.95
C PRO A 659 -8.79 -11.87 24.06
N ASN A 660 -7.52 -12.26 24.23
CA ASN A 660 -7.10 -13.64 24.43
C ASN A 660 -7.21 -14.13 25.89
N SER A 661 -7.93 -13.41 26.75
CA SER A 661 -8.16 -13.73 28.17
C SER A 661 -6.89 -13.69 29.06
N ILE A 662 -5.82 -13.08 28.56
CA ILE A 662 -4.66 -12.71 29.39
C ILE A 662 -4.95 -11.39 30.10
N THR A 663 -4.66 -11.33 31.39
CA THR A 663 -4.68 -10.09 32.18
C THR A 663 -3.26 -9.71 32.57
N LEU A 664 -2.90 -8.44 32.40
CA LEU A 664 -1.58 -7.87 32.68
C LEU A 664 -1.66 -6.36 32.93
N ASP A 665 -0.66 -5.78 33.57
CA ASP A 665 -0.56 -4.35 33.81
C ASP A 665 0.22 -3.68 32.67
N LEU A 666 -0.42 -2.77 31.93
CA LEU A 666 0.19 -1.99 30.82
C LEU A 666 0.17 -0.50 31.14
N PRO A 667 1.06 0.32 30.55
CA PRO A 667 0.97 1.77 30.66
C PRO A 667 -0.43 2.27 30.23
N SER A 668 -1.01 3.17 31.03
CA SER A 668 -2.41 3.59 30.90
C SER A 668 -2.74 4.27 29.57
N GLN A 669 -1.75 4.91 28.96
CA GLN A 669 -1.86 5.56 27.66
C GLN A 669 -1.65 4.58 26.49
N TRP A 670 -1.18 3.35 26.73
CA TRP A 670 -0.91 2.41 25.64
C TRP A 670 -2.21 1.80 25.12
N SER A 671 -2.28 1.71 23.79
CA SER A 671 -3.37 1.07 23.06
C SER A 671 -2.83 0.04 22.07
N PHE A 672 -3.65 -0.94 21.70
CA PHE A 672 -3.29 -1.91 20.67
C PHE A 672 -3.25 -1.22 19.30
N ALA A 673 -2.09 -1.24 18.66
CA ALA A 673 -1.86 -0.76 17.31
C ALA A 673 -1.99 -1.95 16.33
N PRO A 674 -3.07 -2.05 15.54
CA PRO A 674 -3.36 -3.26 14.75
C PRO A 674 -2.33 -3.56 13.66
N LEU A 675 -1.73 -2.53 13.06
CA LEU A 675 -0.73 -2.67 12.00
C LEU A 675 0.59 -3.24 12.56
N GLN A 676 1.06 -2.67 13.67
CA GLN A 676 2.27 -3.11 14.35
C GLN A 676 2.04 -4.41 15.13
N LYS A 677 0.80 -4.71 15.51
CA LYS A 677 0.39 -5.81 16.42
C LYS A 677 0.98 -5.68 17.82
N PHE A 678 1.25 -4.46 18.30
CA PHE A 678 1.78 -4.20 19.63
C PHE A 678 0.85 -3.27 20.42
N TYR A 679 0.87 -3.37 21.74
CA TYR A 679 0.42 -2.31 22.64
C TYR A 679 1.57 -1.32 22.81
N MET A 680 1.32 -0.05 22.56
CA MET A 680 2.33 1.00 22.52
C MET A 680 1.69 2.37 22.75
N ASP A 681 2.51 3.40 22.97
CA ASP A 681 2.04 4.78 23.03
C ASP A 681 1.48 5.18 21.64
N PRO A 682 0.18 5.48 21.51
CA PRO A 682 -0.41 5.85 20.22
C PRO A 682 0.15 7.17 19.66
N ASN A 683 0.79 8.00 20.50
CA ASN A 683 1.50 9.18 20.05
C ASN A 683 2.92 8.86 19.53
N ASN A 684 3.29 7.57 19.52
CA ASN A 684 4.58 7.11 19.05
C ASN A 684 4.55 5.67 18.47
N PRO A 685 3.64 5.36 17.51
CA PRO A 685 3.42 4.00 17.05
C PRO A 685 4.59 3.42 16.25
N ASN A 686 5.50 4.28 15.77
CA ASN A 686 6.65 3.90 14.96
C ASN A 686 8.01 4.15 15.65
N ASN A 687 8.02 4.70 16.87
CA ASN A 687 9.26 4.86 17.63
C ASN A 687 9.14 4.21 19.02
N TYR A 688 9.92 3.14 19.18
CA TYR A 688 9.95 2.27 20.35
C TYR A 688 10.70 2.88 21.55
N SER A 689 10.87 4.20 21.61
CA SER A 689 11.61 4.88 22.70
C SER A 689 10.99 4.65 24.07
N THR A 690 9.65 4.57 24.15
CA THR A 690 8.92 4.19 25.37
C THR A 690 8.71 2.68 25.49
N GLY A 691 9.04 1.92 24.45
CA GLY A 691 8.74 0.49 24.32
C GLY A 691 7.41 0.19 23.65
N ALA A 692 7.26 -1.05 23.21
CA ALA A 692 6.03 -1.63 22.70
C ALA A 692 5.94 -3.10 23.12
N VAL A 693 4.75 -3.61 23.45
CA VAL A 693 4.57 -5.00 23.90
C VAL A 693 3.51 -5.76 23.10
N ASN A 694 3.85 -6.92 22.57
CA ASN A 694 2.93 -7.89 21.99
C ASN A 694 2.79 -9.06 22.96
N VAL A 695 1.58 -9.58 23.09
CA VAL A 695 1.29 -10.73 23.95
C VAL A 695 0.43 -11.72 23.18
N GLY A 696 0.91 -12.95 23.04
CA GLY A 696 0.27 -14.01 22.28
C GLY A 696 0.18 -15.33 23.04
N LEU A 697 -0.79 -16.15 22.65
CA LEU A 697 -0.93 -17.53 23.08
C LEU A 697 -0.54 -18.46 21.93
N GLN A 698 0.32 -19.43 22.21
CA GLN A 698 0.77 -20.45 21.26
C GLN A 698 0.31 -21.81 21.75
N LYS A 699 -0.91 -22.20 21.39
CA LYS A 699 -1.51 -23.50 21.75
C LYS A 699 -0.74 -24.63 21.08
N ASP A 700 -0.63 -25.77 21.77
CA ASP A 700 0.01 -26.99 21.25
C ASP A 700 1.48 -26.81 20.85
N LYS A 701 2.14 -25.75 21.34
CA LYS A 701 3.56 -25.48 21.16
C LYS A 701 4.27 -25.57 22.50
N THR A 702 5.50 -26.07 22.47
CA THR A 702 6.43 -26.00 23.60
C THR A 702 7.32 -24.75 23.48
N VAL A 703 7.99 -24.37 24.57
CA VAL A 703 8.99 -23.29 24.53
C VAL A 703 10.09 -23.60 23.50
N ALA A 704 10.49 -24.87 23.36
CA ALA A 704 11.51 -25.31 22.42
C ALA A 704 11.09 -25.11 20.95
N ASP A 705 9.81 -25.32 20.63
CA ASP A 705 9.28 -25.11 19.28
C ASP A 705 9.37 -23.62 18.90
N ILE A 706 9.01 -22.73 19.83
CA ILE A 706 9.04 -21.28 19.61
C ILE A 706 10.48 -20.77 19.50
N VAL A 707 11.40 -21.26 20.35
CA VAL A 707 12.84 -20.93 20.25
C VAL A 707 13.39 -21.32 18.87
N THR A 708 12.98 -22.47 18.36
CA THR A 708 13.38 -22.93 17.02
C THR A 708 12.83 -22.01 15.92
N GLN A 709 11.59 -21.54 16.08
CA GLN A 709 10.95 -20.61 15.14
C GLN A 709 11.58 -19.21 15.16
N LEU A 710 11.98 -18.70 16.32
CA LEU A 710 12.64 -17.40 16.45
C LEU A 710 14.03 -17.36 15.79
N GLY A 711 14.67 -18.51 15.62
CA GLY A 711 15.93 -18.64 14.90
C GLY A 711 17.17 -18.16 15.68
N GLN A 712 18.34 -18.19 15.03
CA GLN A 712 19.64 -18.00 15.68
C GLN A 712 19.95 -16.54 16.08
N ALA A 713 19.17 -15.58 15.62
CA ALA A 713 19.36 -14.17 15.98
C ALA A 713 19.00 -13.88 17.46
N TYR A 714 18.15 -14.71 18.07
CA TYR A 714 17.76 -14.60 19.47
C TYR A 714 18.76 -15.31 20.38
N GLN A 715 19.34 -14.55 21.32
CA GLN A 715 20.27 -15.02 22.34
C GLN A 715 19.56 -15.16 23.68
N GLU A 716 19.80 -16.24 24.39
CA GLU A 716 19.26 -16.43 25.75
C GLU A 716 19.95 -15.48 26.73
N ILE A 717 19.14 -14.69 27.45
CA ILE A 717 19.61 -13.76 28.48
C ILE A 717 19.24 -14.22 29.90
N ALA A 718 18.10 -14.89 30.08
CA ALA A 718 17.71 -15.48 31.35
C ALA A 718 16.85 -16.73 31.14
N ARG A 719 16.92 -17.68 32.07
CA ARG A 719 16.16 -18.93 32.03
C ARG A 719 15.64 -19.27 33.42
N ASP A 720 14.42 -19.80 33.45
CA ASP A 720 13.68 -20.12 34.67
C ASP A 720 13.55 -18.90 35.59
N GLU A 721 13.38 -17.71 35.00
CA GLU A 721 13.28 -16.45 35.74
C GLU A 721 11.90 -16.37 36.43
N PRO A 722 11.84 -16.30 37.77
CA PRO A 722 10.58 -16.39 38.50
C PRO A 722 9.89 -15.03 38.61
N LEU A 723 9.05 -14.69 37.61
CA LEU A 723 8.25 -13.46 37.61
C LEU A 723 6.76 -13.78 37.64
N GLY A 724 6.08 -13.30 38.68
CA GLY A 724 4.64 -13.50 38.88
C GLY A 724 4.28 -14.98 39.03
N ASN A 725 3.37 -15.45 38.19
CA ASN A 725 2.85 -16.83 38.22
C ASN A 725 3.67 -17.83 37.39
N TYR A 726 4.71 -17.36 36.69
CA TYR A 726 5.37 -18.15 35.64
C TYR A 726 6.89 -18.24 35.86
N GLN A 727 7.51 -19.19 35.16
CA GLN A 727 8.96 -19.30 35.00
C GLN A 727 9.28 -18.94 33.55
N TRP A 728 10.00 -17.85 33.35
CA TRP A 728 10.22 -17.29 32.01
C TRP A 728 11.57 -17.71 31.44
N LEU A 729 11.59 -18.10 30.17
CA LEU A 729 12.77 -18.04 29.32
C LEU A 729 12.76 -16.67 28.62
N ILE A 730 13.81 -15.88 28.83
CA ILE A 730 13.97 -14.57 28.20
C ILE A 730 15.09 -14.66 27.16
N LEU A 731 14.77 -14.22 25.95
CA LEU A 731 15.64 -14.17 24.79
C LEU A 731 15.72 -12.73 24.27
N GLU A 732 16.83 -12.35 23.67
CA GLU A 732 17.04 -11.02 23.08
C GLU A 732 17.58 -11.11 21.67
N ASN A 733 17.02 -10.31 20.77
CA ASN A 733 17.54 -10.11 19.43
C ASN A 733 17.99 -8.66 19.27
N ARG A 734 19.29 -8.47 18.98
CA ARG A 734 19.93 -7.18 18.65
C ARG A 734 20.32 -7.07 17.17
N SER A 735 19.89 -7.99 16.32
CA SER A 735 20.24 -7.99 14.89
C SER A 735 19.53 -6.89 14.11
N ASN A 736 18.43 -6.35 14.64
CA ASN A 736 17.68 -5.26 14.00
C ASN A 736 18.27 -3.91 14.43
N PRO A 737 18.76 -3.08 13.49
CA PRO A 737 19.32 -1.77 13.80
C PRO A 737 18.29 -0.73 14.28
N LEU A 738 16.99 -0.98 14.06
CA LEU A 738 15.91 -0.06 14.41
C LEU A 738 15.27 -0.36 15.77
N ALA A 739 15.40 -1.59 16.28
CA ALA A 739 14.81 -1.98 17.55
C ALA A 739 15.51 -3.21 18.14
N ILE A 740 15.67 -3.22 19.46
CA ILE A 740 16.03 -4.42 20.22
C ILE A 740 14.73 -5.09 20.65
N VAL A 741 14.64 -6.41 20.47
CA VAL A 741 13.44 -7.18 20.83
C VAL A 741 13.78 -8.20 21.91
N ARG A 742 13.07 -8.16 23.04
CA ARG A 742 13.09 -9.22 24.07
C ARG A 742 11.84 -10.07 23.97
N ALA A 743 12.02 -11.38 23.84
CA ALA A 743 10.94 -12.36 23.90
C ALA A 743 11.00 -13.10 25.25
N ALA A 744 9.91 -13.10 26.00
CA ALA A 744 9.72 -13.91 27.20
C ALA A 744 8.68 -15.01 26.94
N LEU A 745 9.06 -16.25 27.21
CA LEU A 745 8.27 -17.44 26.95
C LEU A 745 8.03 -18.21 28.25
N ALA A 746 6.79 -18.60 28.53
CA ALA A 746 6.43 -19.45 29.65
C ALA A 746 5.36 -20.47 29.27
N GLU A 747 5.50 -21.71 29.75
CA GLU A 747 4.46 -22.73 29.59
C GLU A 747 3.29 -22.46 30.53
N ASP A 748 2.07 -22.64 30.04
CA ASP A 748 0.84 -22.53 30.82
C ASP A 748 -0.04 -23.76 30.58
N ALA A 749 -0.38 -24.46 31.67
CA ALA A 749 -1.14 -25.70 31.62
C ALA A 749 -2.62 -25.50 31.24
N ASP A 750 -3.20 -24.35 31.59
CA ASP A 750 -4.60 -24.01 31.28
C ASP A 750 -4.74 -23.52 29.84
N VAL A 751 -3.67 -22.96 29.26
CA VAL A 751 -3.56 -22.67 27.83
C VAL A 751 -3.34 -23.95 27.01
N GLY A 752 -2.62 -24.94 27.57
CA GLY A 752 -2.15 -26.11 26.82
C GLY A 752 -1.04 -25.74 25.83
N GLY A 753 -0.17 -24.81 26.20
CA GLY A 753 0.85 -24.25 25.30
C GLY A 753 1.72 -23.20 25.97
N VAL A 754 2.18 -22.22 25.18
CA VAL A 754 3.09 -21.16 25.65
C VAL A 754 2.43 -19.79 25.61
N ILE A 755 2.62 -19.02 26.67
CA ILE A 755 2.42 -17.57 26.67
C ILE A 755 3.71 -16.92 26.18
N ALA A 756 3.60 -16.15 25.09
CA ALA A 756 4.71 -15.43 24.49
C ALA A 756 4.49 -13.92 24.64
N VAL A 757 5.46 -13.24 25.25
CA VAL A 757 5.49 -11.79 25.39
C VAL A 757 6.70 -11.28 24.60
N GLN A 758 6.47 -10.38 23.65
CA GLN A 758 7.54 -9.71 22.93
C GLN A 758 7.52 -8.23 23.28
N MET A 759 8.64 -7.68 23.72
CA MET A 759 8.81 -6.26 23.92
C MET A 759 9.88 -5.73 22.97
N ALA A 760 9.53 -4.69 22.20
CA ALA A 760 10.43 -3.98 21.32
C ALA A 760 10.77 -2.61 21.93
N ALA A 761 12.03 -2.21 21.84
CA ALA A 761 12.51 -0.92 22.34
C ALA A 761 13.61 -0.37 21.42
N SER A 762 13.70 0.95 21.28
CA SER A 762 14.77 1.58 20.48
C SER A 762 16.13 1.25 21.08
N PRO A 763 17.20 1.02 20.28
CA PRO A 763 18.50 0.60 20.80
C PRO A 763 19.05 1.50 21.93
N ASP A 764 18.78 2.80 21.85
CA ASP A 764 19.26 3.80 22.81
C ASP A 764 18.51 3.78 24.16
N THR A 765 17.27 3.30 24.17
CA THR A 765 16.43 3.27 25.39
C THR A 765 16.14 1.85 25.87
N ALA A 766 16.53 0.82 25.09
CA ALA A 766 16.13 -0.55 25.29
C ALA A 766 16.41 -1.09 26.70
N ASP A 767 17.61 -0.87 27.22
CA ASP A 767 17.96 -1.38 28.53
C ASP A 767 17.11 -0.74 29.65
N GLU A 768 16.79 0.56 29.53
CA GLU A 768 15.93 1.29 30.47
C GLU A 768 14.46 0.87 30.34
N VAL A 769 13.95 0.76 29.12
CA VAL A 769 12.59 0.31 28.82
C VAL A 769 12.37 -1.09 29.40
N PHE A 770 13.28 -2.03 29.10
CA PHE A 770 13.12 -3.40 29.57
C PHE A 770 13.26 -3.51 31.09
N ALA A 771 14.17 -2.76 31.72
CA ALA A 771 14.29 -2.74 33.17
C ALA A 771 13.05 -2.14 33.85
N THR A 772 12.43 -1.12 33.23
CA THR A 772 11.33 -0.37 33.86
C THR A 772 9.97 -1.00 33.60
N LEU A 773 9.75 -1.60 32.42
CA LEU A 773 8.43 -2.04 31.97
C LEU A 773 8.28 -3.56 31.86
N MET A 774 9.29 -4.27 31.35
CA MET A 774 9.15 -5.71 31.06
C MET A 774 8.92 -6.52 32.34
N GLU A 775 9.73 -6.28 33.38
CA GLU A 775 9.65 -7.06 34.62
C GLU A 775 8.30 -6.87 35.36
N PRO A 776 7.78 -5.63 35.52
CA PRO A 776 6.43 -5.42 36.06
C PRO A 776 5.32 -6.05 35.19
N ILE A 777 5.41 -5.93 33.87
CA ILE A 777 4.46 -6.54 32.93
C ILE A 777 4.44 -8.06 33.14
N LEU A 778 5.58 -8.73 33.04
CA LEU A 778 5.68 -10.19 33.21
C LEU A 778 5.18 -10.65 34.58
N SER A 779 5.49 -9.88 35.63
CA SER A 779 5.04 -10.19 37.00
C SER A 779 3.53 -10.09 37.21
N SER A 780 2.86 -9.29 36.38
CA SER A 780 1.41 -9.07 36.46
C SER A 780 0.57 -10.06 35.65
N ILE A 781 1.20 -10.83 34.74
CA ILE A 781 0.50 -11.71 33.81
C ILE A 781 -0.24 -12.83 34.56
N SER A 782 -1.48 -13.02 34.17
CA SER A 782 -2.30 -14.18 34.53
C SER A 782 -3.23 -14.53 33.38
N TYR A 783 -3.36 -15.80 33.08
CA TYR A 783 -4.38 -16.31 32.16
C TYR A 783 -5.62 -16.76 32.96
N THR A 784 -6.81 -16.47 32.45
CA THR A 784 -8.07 -17.01 32.97
C THR A 784 -8.85 -17.59 31.81
N PRO A 785 -9.14 -18.91 31.77
CA PRO A 785 -9.94 -19.50 30.71
C PRO A 785 -11.30 -18.80 30.58
N PRO A 786 -11.81 -18.55 29.37
CA PRO A 786 -13.19 -18.12 29.19
C PRO A 786 -14.13 -19.12 29.89
N ALA A 787 -15.14 -18.61 30.60
CA ALA A 787 -16.11 -19.48 31.24
C ALA A 787 -16.75 -20.41 30.19
N GLU A 788 -16.70 -21.73 30.41
CA GLU A 788 -17.44 -22.68 29.59
C GLU A 788 -18.92 -22.30 29.64
N THR A 789 -19.47 -21.84 28.51
CA THR A 789 -20.92 -21.72 28.35
C THR A 789 -21.51 -23.12 28.51
N PRO A 790 -22.39 -23.39 29.48
CA PRO A 790 -22.91 -24.75 29.66
C PRO A 790 -23.62 -25.19 28.39
N ALA A 791 -23.19 -26.33 27.84
CA ALA A 791 -23.91 -27.01 26.78
C ALA A 791 -25.36 -27.21 27.23
N VAL A 792 -26.31 -26.68 26.46
CA VAL A 792 -27.73 -26.97 26.67
C VAL A 792 -27.93 -28.45 26.32
N GLU A 793 -27.94 -29.31 27.33
CA GLU A 793 -28.31 -30.73 27.19
C GLU A 793 -29.79 -30.82 26.76
N SER A 794 -30.00 -31.02 25.46
CA SER A 794 -31.26 -31.52 24.90
C SER A 794 -31.48 -32.95 25.38
N THR A 795 -32.12 -33.12 26.54
CA THR A 795 -32.67 -34.40 26.97
C THR A 795 -34.05 -34.59 26.34
N ALA A 796 -34.07 -35.24 25.17
CA ALA A 796 -35.29 -35.78 24.59
C ALA A 796 -35.43 -37.26 24.98
N GLU A 797 -36.39 -37.55 25.86
CA GLU A 797 -37.02 -38.87 25.97
C GLU A 797 -38.55 -38.71 26.13
N PRO A 798 -39.36 -39.70 25.73
CA PRO A 798 -40.44 -39.46 24.78
C PRO A 798 -41.86 -39.60 25.35
N THR A 799 -42.77 -38.90 24.66
CA THR A 799 -44.20 -39.17 24.45
C THR A 799 -45.10 -39.59 25.61
N ALA A 800 -46.05 -38.70 25.96
CA ALA A 800 -47.45 -39.07 26.14
C ALA A 800 -48.38 -37.86 25.89
N GLU A 801 -49.37 -38.09 25.03
CA GLU A 801 -50.41 -37.19 24.55
C GLU A 801 -51.57 -37.04 25.59
N PRO A 802 -52.66 -36.29 25.32
CA PRO A 802 -53.06 -35.08 26.04
C PRO A 802 -54.29 -35.30 26.96
N THR A 803 -54.67 -34.29 27.76
CA THR A 803 -56.09 -34.01 28.13
C THR A 803 -56.22 -32.79 29.05
N GLY A 804 -57.08 -31.83 28.66
CA GLY A 804 -57.87 -31.04 29.61
C GLY A 804 -57.58 -29.53 29.72
N GLU A 805 -58.32 -28.74 28.94
CA GLU A 805 -58.81 -27.37 29.26
C GLU A 805 -59.63 -27.34 30.59
N PRO A 806 -60.13 -26.17 31.09
CA PRO A 806 -59.50 -24.85 31.34
C PRO A 806 -59.92 -24.27 32.72
N THR A 807 -59.45 -23.09 33.14
CA THR A 807 -60.15 -22.03 33.96
C THR A 807 -59.14 -20.95 34.41
N ALA A 808 -59.22 -19.71 33.90
CA ALA A 808 -60.02 -18.57 34.37
C ALA A 808 -59.42 -17.77 35.56
N GLU A 809 -58.69 -16.69 35.22
CA GLU A 809 -58.76 -15.29 35.73
C GLU A 809 -58.78 -14.95 37.25
N PRO A 810 -58.58 -13.68 37.71
CA PRO A 810 -58.14 -12.45 37.02
C PRO A 810 -57.18 -11.50 37.82
N THR A 811 -56.66 -10.49 37.11
CA THR A 811 -56.35 -9.07 37.45
C THR A 811 -56.01 -8.63 38.89
N THR A 812 -55.00 -7.74 39.02
CA THR A 812 -55.17 -6.28 39.29
C THR A 812 -53.83 -5.53 39.32
N GLU A 813 -53.72 -4.52 38.45
CA GLU A 813 -52.93 -3.28 38.55
C GLU A 813 -53.67 -2.25 39.45
N PRO A 814 -53.35 -0.93 39.53
CA PRO A 814 -52.07 -0.18 39.42
C PRO A 814 -51.96 0.90 40.54
N THR A 815 -50.93 1.75 40.54
CA THR A 815 -51.08 3.24 40.51
C THR A 815 -49.74 3.99 40.47
N ALA A 816 -49.80 5.13 39.79
CA ALA A 816 -48.72 6.00 39.32
C ALA A 816 -48.42 7.19 40.25
N GLU A 817 -47.17 7.70 40.17
CA GLU A 817 -46.71 9.13 40.09
C GLU A 817 -47.18 10.17 41.15
N PRO A 818 -46.63 11.43 41.23
CA PRO A 818 -45.81 12.19 40.25
C PRO A 818 -44.62 13.06 40.76
N THR A 819 -43.83 13.55 39.79
CA THR A 819 -43.11 14.84 39.62
C THR A 819 -42.39 15.56 40.80
N GLU A 820 -41.11 15.87 40.59
CA GLU A 820 -40.58 17.24 40.32
C GLU A 820 -39.28 17.17 39.52
#